data_AF-A0A9P0BCF1-F1
#
_entry.id   AF-A0A9P0BCF1-F1
#
_cell.length_a   1.000
_cell.length_b   1.000
_cell.length_c   1.000
_cell.angle_alpha   90.00
_cell.angle_beta   90.00
_cell.angle_gamma   90.00
#
_symmetry.space_group_name_H-M   'P 1'
#
loop_
_entity.id
_entity.type
_entity.pdbx_description
1 polymer ?
#
loop_
_entity_poly.entity_id
_entity_poly.type
_entity_poly.pdbx_seq_one_letter_code
_entity_poly.pdbx_strand_id
1 'polypeptide(L)'
;MHAIVDLKPFKSGGNMEQFLSNNKVYKTETEQKIFKEFLRTKDHIYLDNAGAALYSENQIKNVYSELSSNIFANPHAKNTFSKTTQDSVDITRHLILQHFNTNSDEYSVIFTSGATQSIKLVAEHFNYEENGLLAHLQNNHTSVLGMRAYVKKSIEINDSEAFNIFSNTEFKIENKHEYNCLFVYPAQSNFCGTKYPLEWIQSVKSGALNNITNSNPKDWLVLLDCATFLSTNKFDLSKYKPDFVPMSFYKMFGFPTGLGALLVHTSAEKFLNFKYLGGGTVLMALSSKNVMIPRVNLHERFEAGTLPYLSILAIRHGFETFKRLNLSWELISSHTFSLAQYVYKNLLVMHHSNGQPLAKLYHSTIFEHESTQGGIINFNLLRCTGEYIGYSEVLHFANLNGIYLRTGCVCNPGACQKYLNLSVEEVKKHFEAGHICGDQHDLINGYPTGAVRISFGYYSTKEHADKFLGMIKNCFVSEPIVIKIPDTYEVLKSSYEKKFNLIKNGTCVKENSTIKQEPIILFNITSGKTQNNLLDNKGVLKKIFLFPIKSCGACSVNDNWELTATGLKYDRQWMIVNSSGVAITQKQIKKMCMIKPVIDLNKNIMTLHFKGHKSIEMLLENNVSKNIKNNAYLCQSKVCGNKIQGWDCGETVSQWLQEVLNTPDLRLLRQCSVIEEINTRTSKQDYQLSLANKAQFLLINSASIKWLRDKVPNEHFSEDIDSTIHRFRANFVVDFKHAFQEKNYKEFLIDNIKFMSGKECTRCQMICIDQSTGDISKEPLASLSRELKGKISFGMYLNRDTQENTSISIGSDIEGLM
;
A
#
# COMPACT_ATOMS: atom_id res chain seq x y z
N MET A 1 25.89 25.79 13.49
CA MET A 1 26.10 26.35 14.84
C MET A 1 24.96 27.35 15.07
N HIS A 2 24.28 27.23 16.22
CA HIS A 2 23.06 27.96 16.66
C HIS A 2 21.74 27.43 16.04
N ALA A 3 20.69 27.04 16.78
CA ALA A 3 20.36 27.25 18.19
C ALA A 3 19.97 25.92 18.88
N ILE A 4 20.66 25.62 19.99
CA ILE A 4 20.25 24.67 21.01
C ILE A 4 19.26 25.43 21.90
N VAL A 5 17.99 25.02 21.90
CA VAL A 5 16.97 25.61 22.77
C VAL A 5 16.82 24.73 24.01
N ASP A 6 16.87 25.38 25.16
CA ASP A 6 16.93 24.86 26.54
C ASP A 6 16.24 23.52 26.80
N LEU A 7 17.05 22.50 27.09
CA LEU A 7 16.64 21.26 27.72
C LEU A 7 16.38 21.52 29.21
N LYS A 8 15.12 21.63 29.63
CA LYS A 8 14.78 21.55 31.06
C LYS A 8 15.15 20.17 31.64
N PRO A 9 15.60 20.09 32.89
CA PRO A 9 16.27 18.91 33.41
C PRO A 9 15.34 17.71 33.60
N PHE A 10 15.96 16.57 33.31
CA PHE A 10 15.55 15.18 33.43
C PHE A 10 15.10 14.82 34.87
N LYS A 11 13.95 14.16 35.04
CA LYS A 11 13.52 13.60 36.35
C LYS A 11 13.93 12.14 36.59
N SER A 12 14.66 11.50 35.66
CA SER A 12 15.11 10.09 35.78
C SER A 12 16.55 9.81 35.28
N GLY A 13 17.56 10.63 35.61
CA GLY A 13 18.99 10.29 35.45
C GLY A 13 19.60 9.92 34.08
N GLY A 14 19.03 10.24 32.90
CA GLY A 14 19.55 9.87 31.57
C GLY A 14 19.76 11.02 30.57
N ASN A 15 20.62 10.80 29.58
CA ASN A 15 20.81 11.59 28.33
C ASN A 15 19.56 11.60 27.39
N MET A 16 18.88 12.71 27.02
CA MET A 16 17.90 12.68 25.90
C MET A 16 18.57 12.26 24.57
N GLU A 17 19.80 12.73 24.32
CA GLU A 17 20.61 12.29 23.18
C GLU A 17 20.91 10.80 23.24
N GLN A 18 21.15 10.26 24.44
CA GLN A 18 21.37 8.84 24.65
C GLN A 18 20.08 8.03 24.38
N PHE A 19 18.93 8.53 24.82
CA PHE A 19 17.63 7.90 24.55
C PHE A 19 17.38 7.78 23.04
N LEU A 20 17.62 8.87 22.30
CA LEU A 20 17.41 8.97 20.85
C LEU A 20 18.57 8.42 20.02
N SER A 21 19.63 7.91 20.63
CA SER A 21 20.77 7.37 19.88
C SER A 21 20.36 6.15 19.04
N ASN A 22 20.89 6.07 17.82
CA ASN A 22 20.80 4.87 17.00
C ASN A 22 22.12 4.11 17.09
N ASN A 23 22.08 2.87 17.58
CA ASN A 23 23.24 1.99 17.56
C ASN A 23 23.46 1.49 16.13
N LYS A 24 24.52 1.98 15.48
CA LYS A 24 24.90 1.54 14.14
C LYS A 24 25.33 0.07 14.18
N VAL A 25 24.54 -0.81 13.53
CA VAL A 25 24.78 -2.27 13.52
C VAL A 25 25.69 -2.67 12.35
N TYR A 26 25.38 -2.19 11.14
CA TYR A 26 26.21 -2.48 9.97
C TYR A 26 27.49 -1.65 9.95
N LYS A 27 28.59 -2.28 9.55
CA LYS A 27 29.81 -1.56 9.20
C LYS A 27 29.58 -0.79 7.90
N THR A 28 30.28 0.34 7.74
CA THR A 28 30.17 1.19 6.54
C THR A 28 30.47 0.42 5.24
N GLU A 29 31.40 -0.54 5.27
CA GLU A 29 31.70 -1.41 4.13
C GLU A 29 30.49 -2.29 3.73
N THR A 30 29.76 -2.82 4.71
CA THR A 30 28.54 -3.61 4.49
C THR A 30 27.45 -2.75 3.86
N GLU A 31 27.23 -1.54 4.37
CA GLU A 31 26.25 -0.59 3.80
C GLU A 31 26.60 -0.24 2.34
N GLN A 32 27.88 -0.02 2.03
CA GLN A 32 28.33 0.25 0.65
C GLN A 32 28.13 -0.95 -0.28
N LYS A 33 28.41 -2.17 0.20
CA LYS A 33 28.15 -3.41 -0.57
C LYS A 33 26.66 -3.55 -0.88
N ILE A 34 25.81 -3.34 0.11
CA ILE A 34 24.35 -3.36 -0.06
C ILE A 34 23.91 -2.25 -1.02
N PHE A 35 24.39 -1.02 -0.87
CA PHE A 35 24.01 0.11 -1.72
C PHE A 35 24.27 -0.18 -3.22
N LYS A 36 25.39 -0.85 -3.54
CA LYS A 36 25.71 -1.27 -4.92
C LYS A 36 24.71 -2.27 -5.51
N GLU A 37 23.95 -2.99 -4.69
CA GLU A 37 22.90 -3.93 -5.13
C GLU A 37 21.55 -3.25 -5.44
N PHE A 38 21.39 -1.98 -5.04
CA PHE A 38 20.12 -1.25 -5.07
C PHE A 38 20.27 0.16 -5.68
N LEU A 39 21.17 0.32 -6.66
CA LEU A 39 21.41 1.60 -7.32
C LEU A 39 20.15 2.18 -7.97
N ARG A 40 19.27 1.31 -8.50
CA ARG A 40 17.96 1.71 -9.05
C ARG A 40 17.03 2.40 -8.05
N THR A 41 17.27 2.28 -6.75
CA THR A 41 16.47 2.95 -5.71
C THR A 41 17.23 4.08 -5.00
N LYS A 42 18.34 4.59 -5.57
CA LYS A 42 19.15 5.65 -4.93
C LYS A 42 18.35 6.91 -4.54
N ASP A 43 17.35 7.26 -5.36
CA ASP A 43 16.50 8.45 -5.18
C ASP A 43 15.15 8.11 -4.51
N HIS A 44 15.00 6.89 -3.99
CA HIS A 44 13.75 6.32 -3.53
C HIS A 44 13.91 5.60 -2.20
N ILE A 45 13.18 6.05 -1.18
CA ILE A 45 13.25 5.49 0.17
C ILE A 45 12.12 4.48 0.32
N TYR A 46 12.46 3.19 0.23
CA TYR A 46 11.48 2.12 0.34
C TYR A 46 11.35 1.63 1.79
N LEU A 47 10.18 1.86 2.40
CA LEU A 47 9.82 1.50 3.78
C LEU A 47 8.61 0.55 3.84
N ASP A 48 8.44 -0.33 2.85
CA ASP A 48 7.38 -1.34 2.80
C ASP A 48 7.92 -2.79 2.71
N ASN A 49 9.05 -3.08 3.40
CA ASN A 49 9.67 -4.42 3.39
C ASN A 49 8.72 -5.53 3.89
N ALA A 50 7.89 -5.25 4.90
CA ALA A 50 6.89 -6.21 5.40
C ALA A 50 5.77 -6.50 4.38
N GLY A 51 5.55 -5.59 3.43
CA GLY A 51 4.72 -5.82 2.25
C GLY A 51 5.42 -6.75 1.28
N ALA A 52 6.58 -6.32 0.78
CA ALA A 52 7.49 -7.10 -0.07
C ALA A 52 8.91 -6.56 0.06
N ALA A 53 9.91 -7.44 0.07
CA ALA A 53 11.30 -7.01 0.01
C ALA A 53 11.68 -6.58 -1.42
N LEU A 54 12.75 -5.80 -1.56
CA LEU A 54 13.37 -5.54 -2.85
C LEU A 54 14.39 -6.64 -3.18
N TYR A 55 14.42 -7.06 -4.45
CA TYR A 55 15.43 -7.99 -4.97
C TYR A 55 16.73 -7.28 -5.30
N SER A 56 17.87 -7.97 -5.23
CA SER A 56 19.17 -7.36 -5.59
C SER A 56 19.37 -7.34 -7.10
N GLU A 57 20.10 -6.34 -7.62
CA GLU A 57 20.43 -6.28 -9.06
C GLU A 57 21.25 -7.49 -9.51
N ASN A 58 22.21 -7.94 -8.70
CA ASN A 58 23.01 -9.11 -9.05
C ASN A 58 22.23 -10.42 -8.91
N GLN A 59 21.22 -10.52 -8.02
CA GLN A 59 20.33 -11.68 -8.02
C GLN A 59 19.67 -11.87 -9.39
N ILE A 60 19.15 -10.80 -10.00
CA ILE A 60 18.51 -10.88 -11.32
C ILE A 60 19.53 -11.19 -12.41
N LYS A 61 20.73 -10.58 -12.37
CA LYS A 61 21.81 -10.89 -13.33
C LYS A 61 22.23 -12.35 -13.26
N ASN A 62 22.34 -12.92 -12.06
CA ASN A 62 22.72 -14.32 -11.87
C ASN A 62 21.63 -15.28 -12.36
N VAL A 63 20.35 -14.98 -12.08
CA VAL A 63 19.22 -15.73 -12.63
C VAL A 63 19.26 -15.69 -14.16
N TYR A 64 19.43 -14.50 -14.76
CA TYR A 64 19.53 -14.36 -16.21
C TYR A 64 20.70 -15.18 -16.79
N SER A 65 21.88 -15.11 -16.16
CA SER A 65 23.06 -15.87 -16.58
C SER A 65 22.81 -17.37 -16.53
N GLU A 66 22.15 -17.87 -15.49
CA GLU A 66 21.82 -19.29 -15.36
C GLU A 66 20.81 -19.73 -16.43
N LEU A 67 19.74 -18.95 -16.64
CA LEU A 67 18.70 -19.29 -17.61
C LEU A 67 19.16 -19.18 -19.07
N SER A 68 20.06 -18.24 -19.37
CA SER A 68 20.61 -18.06 -20.72
C SER A 68 21.67 -19.10 -21.10
N SER A 69 22.35 -19.69 -20.10
CA SER A 69 23.44 -20.64 -20.33
C SER A 69 23.02 -22.11 -20.23
N ASN A 70 21.79 -22.40 -19.77
CA ASN A 70 21.32 -23.77 -19.51
C ASN A 70 19.95 -24.04 -20.11
N ILE A 71 19.67 -25.30 -20.42
CA ILE A 71 18.36 -25.76 -20.89
C ILE A 71 17.61 -26.38 -19.71
N PHE A 72 16.44 -25.83 -19.38
CA PHE A 72 15.53 -26.36 -18.38
C PHE A 72 14.24 -26.84 -19.03
N ALA A 73 13.82 -28.06 -18.71
CA ALA A 73 12.64 -28.70 -19.26
C ALA A 73 11.70 -29.15 -18.14
N ASN A 74 10.45 -29.48 -18.49
CA ASN A 74 9.50 -29.96 -17.49
C ASN A 74 10.07 -31.17 -16.72
N PRO A 75 10.14 -31.13 -15.38
CA PRO A 75 10.78 -32.18 -14.57
C PRO A 75 10.14 -33.56 -14.72
N HIS A 76 8.89 -33.65 -15.19
CA HIS A 76 8.18 -34.93 -15.33
C HIS A 76 8.53 -35.73 -16.59
N ALA A 77 9.32 -35.18 -17.52
CA ALA A 77 9.76 -35.92 -18.70
C ALA A 77 11.02 -36.76 -18.44
N LYS A 78 11.21 -37.84 -19.21
CA LYS A 78 12.30 -38.83 -18.99
C LYS A 78 13.62 -38.51 -19.71
N ASN A 79 13.84 -37.26 -20.12
CA ASN A 79 15.07 -36.85 -20.81
C ASN A 79 16.11 -36.24 -19.85
N THR A 80 17.35 -36.09 -20.31
CA THR A 80 18.47 -35.59 -19.51
C THR A 80 18.22 -34.20 -18.93
N PHE A 81 17.67 -33.26 -19.72
CA PHE A 81 17.38 -31.89 -19.25
C PHE A 81 16.28 -31.85 -18.18
N SER A 82 15.27 -32.70 -18.32
CA SER A 82 14.22 -32.85 -17.30
C SER A 82 14.77 -33.41 -15.98
N LYS A 83 15.70 -34.36 -16.05
CA LYS A 83 16.40 -34.87 -14.85
C LYS A 83 17.22 -33.77 -14.17
N THR A 84 18.02 -33.02 -14.93
CA THR A 84 18.76 -31.87 -14.38
C THR A 84 17.84 -30.83 -13.74
N THR A 85 16.67 -30.59 -14.33
CA THR A 85 15.66 -29.68 -13.76
C THR A 85 15.11 -30.21 -12.44
N GLN A 86 14.75 -31.50 -12.38
CA GLN A 86 14.31 -32.17 -11.15
C GLN A 86 15.37 -32.12 -10.05
N ASP A 87 16.62 -32.50 -10.37
CA ASP A 87 17.75 -32.46 -9.43
C ASP A 87 17.93 -31.05 -8.84
N SER A 88 17.76 -30.00 -9.67
CA SER A 88 17.88 -28.62 -9.21
C SER A 88 16.74 -28.17 -8.29
N VAL A 89 15.51 -28.66 -8.54
CA VAL A 89 14.37 -28.45 -7.64
C VAL A 89 14.62 -29.13 -6.30
N ASP A 90 15.14 -30.36 -6.30
CA ASP A 90 15.43 -31.12 -5.08
C ASP A 90 16.60 -30.54 -4.28
N ILE A 91 17.66 -30.06 -4.96
CA ILE A 91 18.73 -29.27 -4.33
C ILE A 91 18.16 -28.02 -3.66
N THR A 92 17.20 -27.34 -4.30
CA THR A 92 16.55 -26.16 -3.72
C THR A 92 15.73 -26.52 -2.47
N ARG A 93 15.00 -27.64 -2.46
CA ARG A 93 14.33 -28.14 -1.26
C ARG A 93 15.31 -28.39 -0.12
N HIS A 94 16.43 -29.05 -0.43
CA HIS A 94 17.47 -29.33 0.55
C HIS A 94 18.07 -28.03 1.12
N LEU A 95 18.34 -27.04 0.26
CA LEU A 95 18.81 -25.71 0.67
C LEU A 95 17.83 -25.02 1.63
N ILE A 96 16.52 -25.14 1.37
CA ILE A 96 15.48 -24.60 2.25
C ILE A 96 15.53 -25.31 3.61
N LEU A 97 15.55 -26.64 3.65
CA LEU A 97 15.62 -27.40 4.92
C LEU A 97 16.88 -27.05 5.72
N GLN A 98 18.04 -26.97 5.05
CA GLN A 98 19.29 -26.53 5.66
C GLN A 98 19.19 -25.12 6.23
N HIS A 99 18.54 -24.18 5.53
CA HIS A 99 18.35 -22.82 6.02
C HIS A 99 17.60 -22.77 7.36
N PHE A 100 16.66 -23.69 7.57
CA PHE A 100 15.90 -23.83 8.82
C PHE A 100 16.56 -24.79 9.84
N ASN A 101 17.80 -25.26 9.62
CA ASN A 101 18.49 -26.24 10.44
C ASN A 101 17.70 -27.56 10.62
N THR A 102 17.12 -28.10 9.55
CA THR A 102 16.43 -29.40 9.56
C THR A 102 16.75 -30.20 8.29
N ASN A 103 16.11 -31.36 8.12
CA ASN A 103 16.32 -32.29 7.01
C ASN A 103 14.99 -32.90 6.55
N SER A 104 15.05 -33.74 5.51
CA SER A 104 13.88 -34.36 4.87
C SER A 104 13.17 -35.41 5.73
N ASP A 105 13.83 -35.93 6.77
CA ASP A 105 13.26 -36.94 7.66
C ASP A 105 12.35 -36.29 8.72
N GLU A 106 12.62 -35.04 9.07
CA GLU A 106 11.81 -34.26 10.01
C GLU A 106 10.76 -33.39 9.32
N TYR A 107 11.10 -32.75 8.20
CA TYR A 107 10.21 -31.82 7.48
C TYR A 107 10.19 -32.06 5.98
N SER A 108 9.00 -31.99 5.39
CA SER A 108 8.82 -31.95 3.94
C SER A 108 8.60 -30.52 3.46
N VAL A 109 9.17 -30.17 2.29
CA VAL A 109 8.98 -28.86 1.63
C VAL A 109 7.98 -29.00 0.50
N ILE A 110 6.83 -28.37 0.64
CA ILE A 110 5.80 -28.30 -0.40
C ILE A 110 5.86 -26.90 -1.02
N PHE A 111 6.16 -26.79 -2.31
CA PHE A 111 6.13 -25.50 -3.00
C PHE A 111 4.70 -25.02 -3.21
N THR A 112 4.46 -23.75 -2.90
CA THR A 112 3.17 -23.08 -3.05
C THR A 112 3.38 -21.71 -3.71
N SER A 113 2.34 -20.96 -4.00
CA SER A 113 2.40 -19.62 -4.57
C SER A 113 2.71 -18.55 -3.52
N GLY A 114 2.84 -18.93 -2.24
CA GLY A 114 3.03 -18.04 -1.10
C GLY A 114 2.38 -18.57 0.17
N ALA A 115 2.64 -17.88 1.28
CA ALA A 115 2.14 -18.25 2.61
C ALA A 115 0.61 -18.36 2.66
N THR A 116 -0.11 -17.52 1.91
CA THR A 116 -1.57 -17.59 1.82
C THR A 116 -2.05 -18.90 1.20
N GLN A 117 -1.41 -19.39 0.13
CA GLN A 117 -1.77 -20.69 -0.44
C GLN A 117 -1.36 -21.82 0.50
N SER A 118 -0.21 -21.73 1.17
CA SER A 118 0.20 -22.70 2.20
C SER A 118 -0.84 -22.82 3.32
N ILE A 119 -1.34 -21.69 3.85
CA ILE A 119 -2.39 -21.67 4.89
C ILE A 119 -3.69 -22.26 4.35
N LYS A 120 -4.08 -21.88 3.13
CA LYS A 120 -5.29 -22.42 2.48
C LYS A 120 -5.19 -23.93 2.28
N LEU A 121 -4.04 -24.44 1.86
CA LEU A 121 -3.79 -25.87 1.67
C LEU A 121 -4.02 -26.63 2.98
N VAL A 122 -3.47 -26.14 4.09
CA VAL A 122 -3.73 -26.74 5.41
C VAL A 122 -5.23 -26.67 5.73
N ALA A 123 -5.89 -25.53 5.50
CA ALA A 123 -7.33 -25.40 5.77
C ALA A 123 -8.19 -26.41 5.00
N GLU A 124 -7.89 -26.64 3.72
CA GLU A 124 -8.66 -27.55 2.85
C GLU A 124 -8.49 -29.03 3.22
N HIS A 125 -7.34 -29.39 3.80
CA HIS A 125 -6.94 -30.79 3.97
C HIS A 125 -6.80 -31.22 5.42
N PHE A 126 -6.71 -30.30 6.39
CA PHE A 126 -6.59 -30.66 7.80
C PHE A 126 -7.82 -31.44 8.29
N ASN A 127 -7.57 -32.58 8.92
CA ASN A 127 -8.61 -33.45 9.44
C ASN A 127 -8.97 -33.08 10.89
N TYR A 128 -10.01 -32.25 11.03
CA TYR A 128 -10.59 -31.88 12.32
C TYR A 128 -11.43 -33.00 12.97
N GLU A 129 -11.75 -34.08 12.24
CA GLU A 129 -12.82 -35.01 12.63
C GLU A 129 -14.16 -34.27 12.88
N GLU A 130 -15.14 -34.91 13.53
CA GLU A 130 -16.48 -34.34 13.64
C GLU A 130 -16.58 -33.10 14.56
N ASN A 131 -15.75 -33.06 15.61
CA ASN A 131 -15.81 -32.11 16.73
C ASN A 131 -14.56 -31.23 16.89
N GLY A 132 -13.59 -31.32 15.98
CA GLY A 132 -12.38 -30.52 16.03
C GLY A 132 -12.62 -29.03 15.88
N LEU A 133 -11.66 -28.24 16.35
CA LEU A 133 -11.75 -26.78 16.33
C LEU A 133 -10.48 -26.11 15.83
N LEU A 134 -10.67 -24.91 15.29
CA LEU A 134 -9.60 -23.96 14.97
C LEU A 134 -9.52 -22.89 16.05
N ALA A 135 -8.36 -22.72 16.67
CA ALA A 135 -8.05 -21.57 17.51
C ALA A 135 -7.05 -20.67 16.78
N HIS A 136 -7.24 -19.35 16.79
CA HIS A 136 -6.29 -18.42 16.18
C HIS A 136 -6.16 -17.14 16.99
N LEU A 137 -5.03 -16.44 16.86
CA LEU A 137 -4.89 -15.12 17.48
C LEU A 137 -5.68 -14.06 16.69
N GLN A 138 -6.14 -13.04 17.41
CA GLN A 138 -6.75 -11.85 16.82
C GLN A 138 -5.79 -11.10 15.87
N ASN A 139 -4.48 -11.16 16.13
CA ASN A 139 -3.46 -10.45 15.38
C ASN A 139 -2.95 -11.24 14.15
N ASN A 140 -3.62 -12.30 13.74
CA ASN A 140 -3.26 -13.04 12.54
C ASN A 140 -3.57 -12.27 11.25
N HIS A 141 -2.78 -12.53 10.21
CA HIS A 141 -3.06 -12.06 8.87
C HIS A 141 -4.41 -12.62 8.35
N THR A 142 -5.10 -11.86 7.50
CA THR A 142 -6.43 -12.21 6.94
C THR A 142 -6.50 -13.62 6.33
N SER A 143 -5.39 -14.16 5.83
CA SER A 143 -5.33 -15.53 5.30
C SER A 143 -5.73 -16.61 6.32
N VAL A 144 -5.51 -16.38 7.62
CA VAL A 144 -5.93 -17.31 8.68
C VAL A 144 -7.44 -17.23 8.93
N LEU A 145 -8.04 -16.04 8.79
CA LEU A 145 -9.49 -15.89 8.90
C LEU A 145 -10.24 -16.71 7.84
N GLY A 146 -9.64 -16.90 6.66
CA GLY A 146 -10.17 -17.76 5.61
C GLY A 146 -10.28 -19.24 6.01
N MET A 147 -9.49 -19.70 6.97
CA MET A 147 -9.54 -21.09 7.46
C MET A 147 -10.86 -21.41 8.16
N ARG A 148 -11.53 -20.39 8.72
CA ARG A 148 -12.83 -20.52 9.40
C ARG A 148 -13.92 -21.13 8.52
N ALA A 149 -13.79 -21.03 7.20
CA ALA A 149 -14.73 -21.62 6.24
C ALA A 149 -14.64 -23.16 6.15
N TYR A 150 -13.56 -23.76 6.63
CA TYR A 150 -13.28 -25.20 6.50
C TYR A 150 -13.45 -25.99 7.81
N VAL A 151 -13.92 -25.33 8.87
CA VAL A 151 -14.09 -25.91 10.20
C VAL A 151 -15.44 -25.50 10.77
N LYS A 152 -16.10 -26.41 11.51
CA LYS A 152 -17.41 -26.13 12.12
C LYS A 152 -17.30 -25.13 13.28
N LYS A 153 -16.23 -25.23 14.08
CA LYS A 153 -15.98 -24.41 15.28
C LYS A 153 -14.66 -23.67 15.16
N SER A 154 -14.70 -22.35 15.33
CA SER A 154 -13.51 -21.50 15.39
C SER A 154 -13.57 -20.55 16.57
N ILE A 155 -12.44 -20.35 17.24
CA ILE A 155 -12.27 -19.47 18.39
C ILE A 155 -11.14 -18.46 18.08
N GLU A 156 -11.42 -17.19 18.31
CA GLU A 156 -10.41 -16.13 18.30
C GLU A 156 -9.91 -15.89 19.73
N ILE A 157 -8.59 -15.81 19.92
CA ILE A 157 -7.93 -15.52 21.19
C ILE A 157 -7.23 -14.17 21.06
N ASN A 158 -7.51 -13.23 21.97
CA ASN A 158 -6.85 -11.93 21.94
C ASN A 158 -5.42 -12.01 22.53
N ASP A 159 -4.58 -11.00 22.25
CA ASP A 159 -3.19 -11.04 22.71
C ASP A 159 -3.05 -11.13 24.23
N SER A 160 -3.84 -10.38 25.01
CA SER A 160 -3.70 -10.40 26.47
C SER A 160 -4.08 -11.75 27.06
N GLU A 161 -5.15 -12.36 26.55
CA GLU A 161 -5.58 -13.70 26.90
C GLU A 161 -4.50 -14.72 26.54
N ALA A 162 -3.97 -14.71 25.31
CA ALA A 162 -2.92 -15.62 24.89
C ALA A 162 -1.68 -15.58 25.81
N PHE A 163 -1.20 -14.39 26.16
CA PHE A 163 -0.06 -14.26 27.08
C PHE A 163 -0.37 -14.82 28.48
N ASN A 164 -1.60 -14.67 28.98
CA ASN A 164 -2.02 -15.23 30.26
C ASN A 164 -2.16 -16.77 30.21
N ILE A 165 -2.64 -17.31 29.10
CA ILE A 165 -2.76 -18.76 28.90
C ILE A 165 -1.39 -19.42 29.00
N PHE A 166 -0.46 -18.91 28.19
CA PHE A 166 0.82 -19.55 28.00
C PHE A 166 1.86 -19.19 29.07
N SER A 167 1.52 -18.31 30.02
CA SER A 167 2.33 -18.06 31.22
C SER A 167 2.13 -19.11 32.31
N ASN A 168 1.05 -19.91 32.27
CA ASN A 168 0.83 -20.98 33.23
C ASN A 168 1.65 -22.22 32.85
N THR A 169 2.26 -22.90 33.83
CA THR A 169 3.16 -24.05 33.58
C THR A 169 2.51 -25.41 33.85
N GLU A 170 1.33 -25.45 34.48
CA GLU A 170 0.62 -26.69 34.78
C GLU A 170 -0.55 -26.91 33.82
N PHE A 171 -0.43 -27.91 32.96
CA PHE A 171 -1.49 -28.35 32.07
C PHE A 171 -1.83 -29.82 32.37
N LYS A 172 -3.04 -30.06 32.88
CA LYS A 172 -3.53 -31.43 33.10
C LYS A 172 -4.16 -31.95 31.82
N ILE A 173 -3.69 -33.11 31.37
CA ILE A 173 -4.29 -33.86 30.28
C ILE A 173 -5.12 -34.97 30.91
N GLU A 174 -6.44 -34.78 31.01
CA GLU A 174 -7.37 -35.82 31.45
C GLU A 174 -8.39 -36.08 30.34
N ASN A 175 -8.67 -37.34 30.04
CA ASN A 175 -9.69 -37.81 29.09
C ASN A 175 -9.62 -37.16 27.70
N LYS A 176 -8.65 -37.60 26.88
CA LYS A 176 -8.56 -37.21 25.47
C LYS A 176 -9.73 -37.75 24.66
N HIS A 177 -10.34 -36.90 23.84
CA HIS A 177 -11.36 -37.26 22.85
C HIS A 177 -10.72 -37.71 21.52
N GLU A 178 -11.55 -38.14 20.57
CA GLU A 178 -11.10 -38.69 19.27
C GLU A 178 -10.87 -37.65 18.16
N TYR A 179 -11.10 -36.36 18.42
CA TYR A 179 -10.95 -35.28 17.42
C TYR A 179 -9.64 -34.50 17.56
N ASN A 180 -9.25 -33.76 16.51
CA ASN A 180 -8.01 -32.98 16.46
C ASN A 180 -8.29 -31.48 16.41
N CYS A 181 -7.39 -30.68 16.96
CA CYS A 181 -7.50 -29.22 16.95
C CYS A 181 -6.25 -28.56 16.37
N LEU A 182 -6.44 -27.39 15.75
CA LEU A 182 -5.36 -26.60 15.17
C LEU A 182 -5.28 -25.23 15.82
N PHE A 183 -4.11 -24.86 16.31
CA PHE A 183 -3.82 -23.49 16.74
C PHE A 183 -2.98 -22.77 15.70
N VAL A 184 -3.37 -21.54 15.37
CA VAL A 184 -2.70 -20.72 14.37
C VAL A 184 -2.31 -19.37 14.95
N TYR A 185 -1.02 -19.03 14.90
CA TYR A 185 -0.55 -17.73 15.36
C TYR A 185 0.66 -17.25 14.54
N PRO A 186 0.86 -15.93 14.41
CA PRO A 186 2.01 -15.41 13.68
C PRO A 186 3.25 -15.43 14.56
N ALA A 187 4.41 -15.78 13.99
CA ALA A 187 5.69 -15.59 14.66
C ALA A 187 6.03 -14.09 14.83
N GLN A 188 5.57 -13.25 13.90
CA GLN A 188 5.66 -11.79 13.99
C GLN A 188 4.41 -11.14 13.39
N SER A 189 3.81 -10.20 14.12
CA SER A 189 2.69 -9.40 13.60
C SER A 189 3.14 -8.57 12.39
N ASN A 190 2.41 -8.69 11.28
CA ASN A 190 2.57 -7.84 10.10
C ASN A 190 2.01 -6.41 10.29
N PHE A 191 1.28 -6.19 11.38
CA PHE A 191 0.69 -4.91 11.73
C PHE A 191 1.65 -4.08 12.58
N CYS A 192 2.01 -4.55 13.77
CA CYS A 192 2.79 -3.79 14.75
C CYS A 192 4.23 -4.30 14.96
N GLY A 193 4.64 -5.39 14.30
CA GLY A 193 5.99 -5.93 14.40
C GLY A 193 6.32 -6.72 15.66
N THR A 194 5.37 -6.90 16.59
CA THR A 194 5.57 -7.72 17.78
C THR A 194 5.88 -9.17 17.40
N LYS A 195 6.95 -9.73 17.99
CA LYS A 195 7.35 -11.13 17.86
C LYS A 195 6.72 -11.92 19.00
N TYR A 196 6.01 -12.98 18.65
CA TYR A 196 5.34 -13.84 19.63
C TYR A 196 6.30 -14.93 20.10
N PRO A 197 6.20 -15.37 21.37
CA PRO A 197 7.03 -16.44 21.91
C PRO A 197 6.89 -17.73 21.09
N LEU A 198 8.01 -18.32 20.73
CA LEU A 198 8.06 -19.58 19.98
C LEU A 198 7.86 -20.79 20.89
N GLU A 199 8.05 -20.60 22.20
CA GLU A 199 7.82 -21.59 23.26
C GLU A 199 6.35 -22.01 23.33
N TRP A 200 5.42 -21.17 22.88
CA TRP A 200 3.99 -21.47 22.85
C TRP A 200 3.66 -22.71 22.02
N ILE A 201 4.50 -23.06 21.03
CA ILE A 201 4.35 -24.27 20.23
C ILE A 201 4.30 -25.50 21.13
N GLN A 202 5.24 -25.59 22.09
CA GLN A 202 5.30 -26.72 23.00
C GLN A 202 4.16 -26.68 24.01
N SER A 203 3.84 -25.51 24.56
CA SER A 203 2.73 -25.35 25.51
C SER A 203 1.39 -25.79 24.90
N VAL A 204 1.13 -25.43 23.64
CA VAL A 204 -0.09 -25.85 22.92
C VAL A 204 -0.12 -27.36 22.74
N LYS A 205 0.98 -27.98 22.30
CA LYS A 205 1.08 -29.44 22.15
C LYS A 205 0.89 -30.18 23.49
N SER A 206 1.23 -29.54 24.60
CA SER A 206 0.99 -30.04 25.97
C SER A 206 -0.45 -29.79 26.48
N GLY A 207 -1.34 -29.20 25.68
CA GLY A 207 -2.76 -29.01 26.04
C GLY A 207 -3.11 -27.67 26.69
N ALA A 208 -2.26 -26.63 26.54
CA ALA A 208 -2.50 -25.32 27.16
C ALA A 208 -3.84 -24.66 26.81
N LEU A 209 -4.41 -25.02 25.66
CA LEU A 209 -5.68 -24.45 25.18
C LEU A 209 -6.92 -25.21 25.65
N ASN A 210 -6.76 -26.35 26.34
CA ASN A 210 -7.88 -27.24 26.66
C ASN A 210 -8.95 -26.56 27.53
N ASN A 211 -8.52 -25.86 28.59
CA ASN A 211 -9.40 -25.23 29.57
C ASN A 211 -10.26 -24.10 28.96
N ILE A 212 -9.74 -23.37 27.97
CA ILE A 212 -10.43 -22.20 27.41
C ILE A 212 -11.29 -22.58 26.22
N THR A 213 -10.85 -23.59 25.48
CA THR A 213 -11.63 -24.11 24.36
C THR A 213 -12.73 -25.07 24.83
N ASN A 214 -12.77 -25.41 26.13
CA ASN A 214 -13.59 -26.48 26.71
C ASN A 214 -13.50 -27.76 25.86
N SER A 215 -12.28 -28.09 25.42
CA SER A 215 -12.01 -29.16 24.47
C SER A 215 -10.77 -29.92 24.91
N ASN A 216 -10.85 -31.24 25.00
CA ASN A 216 -9.72 -32.13 25.26
C ASN A 216 -9.47 -32.98 24.01
N PRO A 217 -8.91 -32.39 22.92
CA PRO A 217 -8.67 -33.16 21.69
C PRO A 217 -7.63 -34.26 21.91
N LYS A 218 -7.61 -35.20 20.97
CA LYS A 218 -6.56 -36.20 20.84
C LYS A 218 -5.19 -35.53 20.73
N ASP A 219 -5.10 -34.61 19.76
CA ASP A 219 -3.89 -33.90 19.39
C ASP A 219 -4.18 -32.43 19.11
N TRP A 220 -3.32 -31.56 19.65
CA TRP A 220 -3.20 -30.16 19.26
C TRP A 220 -2.05 -30.02 18.27
N LEU A 221 -2.35 -29.45 17.11
CA LEU A 221 -1.35 -29.10 16.10
C LEU A 221 -1.17 -27.58 16.04
N VAL A 222 0.00 -27.14 15.58
CA VAL A 222 0.37 -25.73 15.49
C VAL A 222 0.79 -25.37 14.07
N LEU A 223 0.09 -24.39 13.50
CA LEU A 223 0.54 -23.66 12.31
C LEU A 223 1.13 -22.33 12.74
N LEU A 224 2.44 -22.17 12.54
CA LEU A 224 3.16 -20.95 12.85
C LEU A 224 3.32 -20.10 11.60
N ASP A 225 2.56 -19.00 11.47
CA ASP A 225 2.68 -18.10 10.34
C ASP A 225 3.99 -17.29 10.42
N CYS A 226 4.98 -17.75 9.64
CA CYS A 226 6.33 -17.18 9.60
C CYS A 226 6.53 -16.15 8.47
N ALA A 227 5.49 -15.81 7.69
CA ALA A 227 5.66 -15.04 6.46
C ALA A 227 6.30 -13.66 6.68
N THR A 228 5.94 -12.97 7.76
CA THR A 228 6.53 -11.67 8.13
C THR A 228 7.82 -11.85 8.93
N PHE A 229 7.87 -12.86 9.82
CA PHE A 229 9.03 -13.12 10.67
C PHE A 229 10.28 -13.39 9.82
N LEU A 230 10.18 -14.24 8.81
CA LEU A 230 11.31 -14.62 7.95
C LEU A 230 11.84 -13.50 7.05
N SER A 231 11.13 -12.37 6.96
CA SER A 231 11.62 -11.20 6.20
C SER A 231 12.92 -10.62 6.78
N THR A 232 13.13 -10.79 8.08
CA THR A 232 14.24 -10.15 8.82
C THR A 232 14.81 -11.03 9.94
N ASN A 233 14.37 -12.27 10.08
CA ASN A 233 14.75 -13.13 11.21
C ASN A 233 15.08 -14.54 10.76
N LYS A 234 15.96 -15.20 11.53
CA LYS A 234 16.22 -16.63 11.43
C LYS A 234 15.17 -17.41 12.19
N PHE A 235 14.70 -18.52 11.62
CA PHE A 235 13.91 -19.51 12.34
C PHE A 235 14.65 -20.84 12.36
N ASP A 236 14.68 -21.49 13.52
CA ASP A 236 15.50 -22.67 13.79
C ASP A 236 14.59 -23.85 14.17
N LEU A 237 14.31 -24.72 13.19
CA LEU A 237 13.43 -25.88 13.35
C LEU A 237 14.05 -26.99 14.21
N SER A 238 15.37 -26.95 14.47
CA SER A 238 15.99 -27.86 15.43
C SER A 238 15.54 -27.57 16.87
N LYS A 239 15.16 -26.32 17.16
CA LYS A 239 14.74 -25.86 18.50
C LYS A 239 13.22 -25.82 18.68
N TYR A 240 12.53 -25.26 17.69
CA TYR A 240 11.09 -25.04 17.74
C TYR A 240 10.42 -25.82 16.61
N LYS A 241 9.56 -26.79 16.95
CA LYS A 241 8.99 -27.75 15.98
C LYS A 241 7.48 -27.58 15.79
N PRO A 242 7.01 -26.51 15.10
CA PRO A 242 5.61 -26.39 14.70
C PRO A 242 5.27 -27.44 13.63
N ASP A 243 4.00 -27.81 13.53
CA ASP A 243 3.55 -28.84 12.59
C ASP A 243 3.50 -28.31 11.16
N PHE A 244 3.18 -27.02 11.00
CA PHE A 244 3.06 -26.35 9.70
C PHE A 244 3.74 -24.98 9.72
N VAL A 245 4.58 -24.69 8.72
CA VAL A 245 5.28 -23.39 8.57
C VAL A 245 5.07 -22.83 7.16
N PRO A 246 4.08 -21.96 6.94
CA PRO A 246 3.94 -21.23 5.69
C PRO A 246 4.99 -20.11 5.56
N MET A 247 5.51 -19.91 4.35
CA MET A 247 6.47 -18.85 4.05
C MET A 247 6.31 -18.28 2.63
N SER A 248 6.88 -17.10 2.38
CA SER A 248 6.90 -16.44 1.06
C SER A 248 8.29 -15.87 0.76
N PHE A 249 8.92 -16.32 -0.32
CA PHE A 249 10.32 -15.96 -0.63
C PHE A 249 10.50 -14.48 -1.01
N TYR A 250 9.51 -13.89 -1.69
CA TYR A 250 9.55 -12.46 -2.05
C TYR A 250 9.57 -11.52 -0.82
N LYS A 251 9.15 -11.97 0.36
CA LYS A 251 9.28 -11.19 1.60
C LYS A 251 10.68 -11.24 2.20
N MET A 252 11.46 -12.25 1.85
CA MET A 252 12.84 -12.42 2.34
C MET A 252 13.82 -11.64 1.46
N PHE A 253 13.71 -11.79 0.14
CA PHE A 253 14.69 -11.23 -0.82
C PHE A 253 14.05 -10.74 -2.13
N GLY A 254 12.74 -10.48 -2.15
CA GLY A 254 12.06 -9.73 -3.22
C GLY A 254 11.72 -10.47 -4.51
N PHE A 255 12.51 -11.46 -4.92
CA PHE A 255 12.27 -12.25 -6.12
C PHE A 255 12.57 -13.73 -5.86
N PRO A 256 11.76 -14.70 -6.35
CA PRO A 256 10.59 -14.52 -7.20
C PRO A 256 9.30 -14.22 -6.43
N THR A 257 8.39 -13.46 -7.05
CA THR A 257 7.01 -13.32 -6.61
C THR A 257 6.16 -14.51 -7.06
N GLY A 258 5.07 -14.80 -6.35
CA GLY A 258 4.19 -15.92 -6.69
C GLY A 258 4.78 -17.31 -6.36
N LEU A 259 5.79 -17.35 -5.49
CA LEU A 259 6.38 -18.57 -4.96
C LEU A 259 6.59 -18.45 -3.44
N GLY A 260 6.25 -19.53 -2.76
CA GLY A 260 6.43 -19.75 -1.33
C GLY A 260 6.60 -21.24 -1.06
N ALA A 261 6.54 -21.58 0.22
CA ALA A 261 6.57 -22.98 0.63
C ALA A 261 5.69 -23.18 1.87
N LEU A 262 5.30 -24.44 2.07
CA LEU A 262 4.79 -24.97 3.31
C LEU A 262 5.76 -26.03 3.79
N LEU A 263 6.38 -25.81 4.95
CA LEU A 263 7.09 -26.89 5.64
C LEU A 263 6.08 -27.66 6.49
N VAL A 264 6.07 -28.98 6.34
CA VAL A 264 5.19 -29.87 7.10
C VAL A 264 6.07 -30.83 7.89
N HIS A 265 5.90 -30.85 9.21
CA HIS A 265 6.59 -31.83 10.05
C HIS A 265 6.08 -33.23 9.69
N THR A 266 6.94 -34.23 9.58
CA THR A 266 6.56 -35.57 9.09
C THR A 266 5.49 -36.24 9.96
N SER A 267 5.47 -35.97 11.28
CA SER A 267 4.39 -36.45 12.17
C SER A 267 3.02 -35.82 11.90
N ALA A 268 2.97 -34.67 11.23
CA ALA A 268 1.76 -33.91 10.92
C ALA A 268 1.10 -34.38 9.61
N GLU A 269 1.81 -35.15 8.79
CA GLU A 269 1.33 -35.67 7.51
C GLU A 269 0.01 -36.43 7.63
N LYS A 270 -0.13 -37.29 8.64
CA LYS A 270 -1.32 -38.13 8.87
C LYS A 270 -2.59 -37.33 9.15
N PHE A 271 -2.47 -36.04 9.44
CA PHE A 271 -3.61 -35.14 9.69
C PHE A 271 -4.05 -34.41 8.43
N LEU A 272 -3.38 -34.60 7.28
CA LEU A 272 -3.76 -34.01 6.00
C LEU A 272 -4.46 -35.04 5.10
N ASN A 273 -5.77 -34.88 4.94
CA ASN A 273 -6.59 -35.70 4.06
C ASN A 273 -6.47 -35.21 2.61
N PHE A 274 -5.64 -35.89 1.82
CA PHE A 274 -5.48 -35.61 0.40
C PHE A 274 -6.77 -35.93 -0.39
N LYS A 275 -7.35 -34.92 -1.05
CA LYS A 275 -8.64 -35.02 -1.75
C LYS A 275 -8.58 -34.66 -3.24
N TYR A 276 -7.55 -33.95 -3.69
CA TYR A 276 -7.51 -33.34 -5.03
C TYR A 276 -6.58 -34.07 -6.00
N LEU A 277 -7.10 -34.47 -7.16
CA LEU A 277 -6.32 -35.15 -8.20
C LEU A 277 -5.76 -34.16 -9.23
N GLY A 278 -4.46 -34.27 -9.51
CA GLY A 278 -3.78 -33.48 -10.54
C GLY A 278 -2.62 -34.23 -11.18
N GLY A 279 -2.11 -33.72 -12.29
CA GLY A 279 -0.87 -34.24 -12.89
C GLY A 279 0.27 -34.22 -11.86
N GLY A 280 1.03 -35.31 -11.75
CA GLY A 280 2.13 -35.41 -10.79
C GLY A 280 1.74 -35.92 -9.39
N THR A 281 0.47 -35.86 -8.97
CA THR A 281 0.08 -36.16 -7.57
C THR A 281 -0.26 -37.62 -7.29
N VAL A 282 -0.48 -38.41 -8.35
CA VAL A 282 -0.86 -39.83 -8.27
C VAL A 282 0.13 -40.76 -8.96
N LEU A 283 0.18 -41.99 -8.48
CA LEU A 283 0.79 -43.13 -9.16
C LEU A 283 -0.18 -43.73 -10.19
N MET A 284 -1.46 -43.80 -9.84
CA MET A 284 -2.52 -44.35 -10.68
C MET A 284 -3.85 -43.66 -10.35
N ALA A 285 -4.65 -43.38 -11.38
CA ALA A 285 -6.05 -43.00 -11.25
C ALA A 285 -6.86 -43.69 -12.35
N LEU A 286 -8.09 -44.11 -12.01
CA LEU A 286 -9.01 -44.68 -13.00
C LEU A 286 -9.98 -43.60 -13.48
N SER A 287 -10.26 -43.55 -14.78
CA SER A 287 -11.27 -42.65 -15.33
C SER A 287 -12.70 -43.13 -15.06
N SER A 288 -12.90 -44.45 -15.00
CA SER A 288 -14.23 -45.08 -14.88
C SER A 288 -14.71 -45.23 -13.43
N LYS A 289 -13.82 -45.12 -12.45
CA LYS A 289 -14.13 -45.30 -11.02
C LYS A 289 -13.38 -44.26 -10.21
N ASN A 290 -13.96 -43.85 -9.09
CA ASN A 290 -13.31 -42.96 -8.12
C ASN A 290 -12.25 -43.71 -7.29
N VAL A 291 -11.22 -44.22 -7.97
CA VAL A 291 -10.08 -44.94 -7.37
C VAL A 291 -8.81 -44.18 -7.75
N MET A 292 -8.05 -43.80 -6.73
CA MET A 292 -6.75 -43.16 -6.88
C MET A 292 -5.73 -43.74 -5.92
N ILE A 293 -4.49 -43.84 -6.37
CA ILE A 293 -3.33 -44.15 -5.54
C ILE A 293 -2.43 -42.91 -5.54
N PRO A 294 -2.36 -42.16 -4.44
CA PRO A 294 -1.51 -40.98 -4.35
C PRO A 294 -0.02 -41.35 -4.38
N ARG A 295 0.84 -40.37 -4.71
CA ARG A 295 2.29 -40.52 -4.58
C ARG A 295 2.70 -40.76 -3.12
N VAL A 296 3.84 -41.42 -2.95
CA VAL A 296 4.38 -41.78 -1.62
C VAL A 296 4.87 -40.52 -0.89
N ASN A 297 5.65 -39.67 -1.57
CA ASN A 297 6.19 -38.48 -0.93
C ASN A 297 5.11 -37.43 -0.68
N LEU A 298 5.19 -36.77 0.48
CA LEU A 298 4.23 -35.74 0.88
C LEU A 298 4.15 -34.59 -0.11
N HIS A 299 5.30 -33.99 -0.48
CA HIS A 299 5.31 -32.85 -1.39
C HIS A 299 4.71 -33.16 -2.76
N GLU A 300 4.99 -34.34 -3.34
CA GLU A 300 4.43 -34.75 -4.63
C GLU A 300 2.90 -34.83 -4.61
N ARG A 301 2.29 -35.24 -3.49
CA ARG A 301 0.83 -35.27 -3.36
C ARG A 301 0.21 -33.88 -3.46
N PHE A 302 0.89 -32.86 -2.96
CA PHE A 302 0.33 -31.52 -2.82
C PHE A 302 0.79 -30.52 -3.88
N GLU A 303 1.69 -30.92 -4.77
CA GLU A 303 2.21 -30.12 -5.87
C GLU A 303 1.56 -30.53 -7.20
N ALA A 304 0.28 -30.16 -7.35
CA ALA A 304 -0.47 -30.52 -8.55
C ALA A 304 -0.04 -29.72 -9.79
N GLY A 305 0.25 -30.45 -10.87
CA GLY A 305 0.64 -29.89 -12.16
C GLY A 305 2.14 -29.63 -12.27
N THR A 306 2.52 -28.86 -13.28
CA THR A 306 3.93 -28.49 -13.47
C THR A 306 4.32 -27.40 -12.49
N LEU A 307 5.31 -27.68 -11.64
CA LEU A 307 5.89 -26.70 -10.74
C LEU A 307 6.49 -25.51 -11.50
N PRO A 308 6.51 -24.30 -10.91
CA PRO A 308 7.23 -23.16 -11.47
C PRO A 308 8.74 -23.33 -11.27
N TYR A 309 9.33 -24.36 -11.89
CA TYR A 309 10.70 -24.82 -11.64
C TYR A 309 11.75 -23.73 -11.88
N LEU A 310 11.57 -22.83 -12.86
CA LEU A 310 12.45 -21.67 -13.09
C LEU A 310 12.43 -20.67 -11.92
N SER A 311 11.25 -20.45 -11.32
CA SER A 311 11.14 -19.62 -10.12
C SER A 311 11.75 -20.33 -8.91
N ILE A 312 11.59 -21.65 -8.80
CA ILE A 312 12.22 -22.44 -7.72
C ILE A 312 13.74 -22.31 -7.80
N LEU A 313 14.33 -22.49 -8.99
CA LEU A 313 15.76 -22.29 -9.23
C LEU A 313 16.25 -20.91 -8.76
N ALA A 314 15.47 -19.86 -9.02
CA ALA A 314 15.82 -18.49 -8.64
C ALA A 314 15.94 -18.26 -7.11
N ILE A 315 15.34 -19.12 -6.27
CA ILE A 315 15.45 -19.04 -4.81
C ILE A 315 16.92 -19.13 -4.36
N ARG A 316 17.72 -19.98 -5.00
CA ARG A 316 19.13 -20.18 -4.64
C ARG A 316 19.91 -18.85 -4.70
N HIS A 317 19.70 -18.07 -5.76
CA HIS A 317 20.31 -16.74 -5.92
C HIS A 317 19.87 -15.72 -4.85
N GLY A 318 18.65 -15.87 -4.34
CA GLY A 318 18.16 -15.11 -3.20
C GLY A 318 18.96 -15.39 -1.93
N PHE A 319 19.13 -16.67 -1.57
CA PHE A 319 19.95 -17.06 -0.42
C PHE A 319 21.44 -16.72 -0.61
N GLU A 320 21.98 -16.88 -1.82
CA GLU A 320 23.35 -16.51 -2.16
C GLU A 320 23.61 -15.01 -2.04
N THR A 321 22.60 -14.16 -2.26
CA THR A 321 22.73 -12.71 -2.05
C THR A 321 23.16 -12.39 -0.62
N PHE A 322 22.56 -13.03 0.38
CA PHE A 322 22.96 -12.82 1.77
C PHE A 322 24.38 -13.32 2.07
N LYS A 323 24.76 -14.48 1.52
CA LYS A 323 26.13 -15.01 1.64
C LYS A 323 27.15 -14.05 1.02
N ARG A 324 26.89 -13.57 -0.19
CA ARG A 324 27.75 -12.64 -0.95
C ARG A 324 27.91 -11.28 -0.26
N LEU A 325 26.85 -10.80 0.39
CA LEU A 325 26.88 -9.58 1.19
C LEU A 325 27.42 -9.78 2.61
N ASN A 326 27.77 -11.02 2.98
CA ASN A 326 28.20 -11.42 4.33
C ASN A 326 27.20 -10.99 5.41
N LEU A 327 25.91 -11.19 5.14
CA LEU A 327 24.82 -10.87 6.05
C LEU A 327 24.32 -12.13 6.76
N SER A 328 24.48 -12.16 8.08
CA SER A 328 23.79 -13.12 8.92
C SER A 328 22.38 -12.62 9.24
N TRP A 329 21.47 -13.54 9.54
CA TRP A 329 20.09 -13.19 9.90
C TRP A 329 19.98 -12.48 11.24
N GLU A 330 20.90 -12.77 12.17
CA GLU A 330 21.02 -12.06 13.45
C GLU A 330 21.41 -10.60 13.20
N LEU A 331 22.36 -10.36 12.29
CA LEU A 331 22.77 -9.01 11.91
C LEU A 331 21.64 -8.24 11.21
N ILE A 332 20.87 -8.90 10.33
CA ILE A 332 19.68 -8.33 9.69
C ILE A 332 18.59 -7.98 10.73
N SER A 333 18.30 -8.90 11.64
CA SER A 333 17.31 -8.69 12.71
C SER A 333 17.71 -7.49 13.57
N SER A 334 18.96 -7.45 14.02
CA SER A 334 19.47 -6.38 14.88
C SER A 334 19.46 -5.02 14.19
N HIS A 335 19.88 -4.97 12.91
CA HIS A 335 19.88 -3.74 12.11
C HIS A 335 18.47 -3.21 11.85
N THR A 336 17.55 -4.06 11.41
CA THR A 336 16.17 -3.63 11.14
C THR A 336 15.44 -3.23 12.43
N PHE A 337 15.71 -3.92 13.54
CA PHE A 337 15.24 -3.53 14.86
C PHE A 337 15.81 -2.18 15.31
N SER A 338 17.12 -1.93 15.16
CA SER A 338 17.72 -0.65 15.62
C SER A 338 17.15 0.55 14.87
N LEU A 339 16.93 0.43 13.56
CA LEU A 339 16.23 1.45 12.76
C LEU A 339 14.80 1.69 13.23
N ALA A 340 14.05 0.61 13.52
CA ALA A 340 12.71 0.72 14.05
C ALA A 340 12.66 1.32 15.46
N GLN A 341 13.57 0.92 16.35
CA GLN A 341 13.69 1.53 17.67
C GLN A 341 14.00 3.03 17.57
N TYR A 342 14.93 3.41 16.69
CA TYR A 342 15.29 4.80 16.47
C TYR A 342 14.11 5.66 16.02
N VAL A 343 13.36 5.22 15.00
CA VAL A 343 12.20 5.97 14.51
C VAL A 343 11.06 5.95 15.53
N TYR A 344 10.80 4.82 16.20
CA TYR A 344 9.80 4.72 17.26
C TYR A 344 10.05 5.77 18.36
N LYS A 345 11.27 5.81 18.91
CA LYS A 345 11.62 6.75 19.98
C LYS A 345 11.50 8.21 19.52
N ASN A 346 11.93 8.52 18.30
CA ASN A 346 11.78 9.86 17.75
C ASN A 346 10.30 10.26 17.60
N LEU A 347 9.45 9.41 17.04
CA LEU A 347 8.01 9.70 16.93
C LEU A 347 7.34 9.81 18.30
N LEU A 348 7.78 9.03 19.29
CA LEU A 348 7.25 9.03 20.65
C LEU A 348 7.51 10.36 21.37
N VAL A 349 8.69 10.95 21.17
CA VAL A 349 9.07 12.18 21.90
C VAL A 349 8.64 13.47 21.21
N MET A 350 8.30 13.42 19.92
CA MET A 350 7.87 14.60 19.17
C MET A 350 6.45 15.03 19.55
N HIS A 351 6.33 16.28 19.98
CA HIS A 351 5.08 16.95 20.31
C HIS A 351 4.99 18.28 19.56
N HIS A 352 3.75 18.71 19.29
CA HIS A 352 3.47 20.04 18.74
C HIS A 352 3.84 21.15 19.73
N SER A 353 3.86 22.39 19.27
CA SER A 353 4.15 23.58 20.08
C SER A 353 3.28 23.75 21.33
N ASN A 354 2.07 23.20 21.34
CA ASN A 354 1.15 23.21 22.49
C ASN A 354 1.30 21.98 23.41
N GLY A 355 2.30 21.13 23.19
CA GLY A 355 2.57 19.94 23.98
C GLY A 355 1.70 18.72 23.64
N GLN A 356 0.82 18.79 22.64
CA GLN A 356 0.07 17.60 22.16
C GLN A 356 1.01 16.64 21.41
N PRO A 357 0.86 15.31 21.57
CA PRO A 357 1.71 14.33 20.89
C PRO A 357 1.51 14.37 19.38
N LEU A 358 2.60 14.19 18.63
CA LEU A 358 2.55 14.16 17.16
C LEU A 358 1.93 12.88 16.60
N ALA A 359 2.13 11.75 17.28
CA ALA A 359 1.79 10.44 16.74
C ALA A 359 1.10 9.55 17.80
N LYS A 360 0.07 8.84 17.36
CA LYS A 360 -0.48 7.69 18.07
C LYS A 360 0.20 6.42 17.55
N LEU A 361 1.09 5.85 18.36
CA LEU A 361 1.87 4.66 18.00
C LEU A 361 1.10 3.38 18.39
N TYR A 362 1.07 2.40 17.49
CA TYR A 362 0.42 1.10 17.70
C TYR A 362 1.46 0.00 17.89
N HIS A 363 1.66 -0.39 19.14
CA HIS A 363 2.69 -1.33 19.53
C HIS A 363 2.21 -2.23 20.68
N SER A 364 2.89 -3.37 20.85
CA SER A 364 2.72 -4.24 22.02
C SER A 364 4.03 -4.58 22.71
N THR A 365 5.05 -3.77 22.44
CA THR A 365 6.34 -3.70 23.15
C THR A 365 6.76 -2.22 23.19
N ILE A 366 7.82 -1.88 23.94
CA ILE A 366 8.43 -0.54 23.89
C ILE A 366 9.73 -0.50 23.07
N PHE A 367 9.90 -1.44 22.14
CA PHE A 367 11.06 -1.51 21.26
C PHE A 367 12.39 -1.61 22.02
N GLU A 368 12.46 -2.34 23.14
CA GLU A 368 13.70 -2.50 23.92
C GLU A 368 14.58 -3.65 23.44
N HIS A 369 13.96 -4.75 23.03
CA HIS A 369 14.67 -5.96 22.65
C HIS A 369 14.27 -6.44 21.26
N GLU A 370 15.27 -6.79 20.45
CA GLU A 370 15.08 -7.38 19.14
C GLU A 370 14.35 -8.73 19.19
N SER A 371 14.37 -9.44 20.32
CA SER A 371 13.67 -10.74 20.45
C SER A 371 12.15 -10.59 20.52
N THR A 372 11.63 -9.44 20.96
CA THR A 372 10.18 -9.21 21.13
C THR A 372 9.60 -8.27 20.07
N GLN A 373 10.45 -7.57 19.32
CA GLN A 373 10.02 -6.57 18.33
C GLN A 373 10.85 -6.65 17.05
N GLY A 374 10.19 -6.60 15.90
CA GLY A 374 10.80 -6.54 14.57
C GLY A 374 10.94 -5.13 14.01
N GLY A 375 11.40 -5.03 12.77
CA GLY A 375 11.64 -3.78 12.06
C GLY A 375 10.39 -3.03 11.56
N ILE A 376 9.22 -3.18 12.20
CA ILE A 376 7.94 -2.59 11.78
C ILE A 376 7.47 -1.56 12.80
N ILE A 377 6.99 -0.41 12.33
CA ILE A 377 6.32 0.62 13.13
C ILE A 377 4.99 0.95 12.48
N ASN A 378 3.95 1.08 13.29
CA ASN A 378 2.61 1.40 12.84
C ASN A 378 2.03 2.51 13.70
N PHE A 379 1.41 3.52 13.07
CA PHE A 379 0.99 4.74 13.74
C PHE A 379 -0.06 5.50 12.93
N ASN A 380 -0.75 6.43 13.59
CA ASN A 380 -1.41 7.55 12.93
C ASN A 380 -0.81 8.86 13.44
N LEU A 381 -0.79 9.90 12.60
CA LEU A 381 -0.38 11.23 13.02
C LEU A 381 -1.57 12.02 13.56
N LEU A 382 -1.28 12.95 14.45
CA LEU A 382 -2.23 13.85 15.08
C LEU A 382 -1.90 15.28 14.66
N ARG A 383 -2.91 16.15 14.63
CA ARG A 383 -2.75 17.61 14.51
C ARG A 383 -2.51 18.19 15.90
N CYS A 384 -2.07 19.44 15.96
CA CYS A 384 -1.96 20.16 17.23
C CYS A 384 -3.32 20.30 17.95
N THR A 385 -4.44 20.17 17.25
CA THR A 385 -5.80 20.12 17.83
C THR A 385 -6.12 18.78 18.53
N GLY A 386 -5.30 17.74 18.34
CA GLY A 386 -5.56 16.37 18.77
C GLY A 386 -6.35 15.53 17.76
N GLU A 387 -6.82 16.13 16.67
CA GLU A 387 -7.54 15.43 15.59
C GLU A 387 -6.58 14.55 14.77
N TYR A 388 -7.08 13.41 14.25
CA TYR A 388 -6.29 12.54 13.39
C TYR A 388 -6.02 13.16 12.02
N ILE A 389 -4.80 12.93 11.53
CA ILE A 389 -4.43 13.16 10.13
C ILE A 389 -4.72 11.88 9.35
N GLY A 390 -5.47 11.99 8.26
CA GLY A 390 -5.82 10.85 7.41
C GLY A 390 -4.56 10.19 6.81
N TYR A 391 -4.49 8.86 6.82
CA TYR A 391 -3.31 8.15 6.32
C TYR A 391 -3.07 8.38 4.81
N SER A 392 -4.09 8.77 4.04
CA SER A 392 -3.94 9.13 2.61
C SER A 392 -3.15 10.43 2.45
N GLU A 393 -3.32 11.38 3.36
CA GLU A 393 -2.54 12.61 3.42
C GLU A 393 -1.07 12.28 3.71
N VAL A 394 -0.80 11.43 4.71
CA VAL A 394 0.57 11.01 5.04
C VAL A 394 1.24 10.29 3.86
N LEU A 395 0.53 9.35 3.23
CA LEU A 395 0.99 8.67 2.01
C LEU A 395 1.28 9.67 0.89
N HIS A 396 0.50 10.74 0.82
CA HIS A 396 0.67 11.78 -0.17
C HIS A 396 2.01 12.51 -0.02
N PHE A 397 2.28 13.02 1.19
CA PHE A 397 3.54 13.68 1.50
C PHE A 397 4.73 12.73 1.40
N ALA A 398 4.56 11.46 1.78
CA ALA A 398 5.60 10.45 1.60
C ALA A 398 6.01 10.34 0.12
N ASN A 399 5.04 10.18 -0.79
CA ASN A 399 5.31 10.11 -2.22
C ASN A 399 5.98 11.37 -2.78
N LEU A 400 5.60 12.56 -2.31
CA LEU A 400 6.24 13.82 -2.71
C LEU A 400 7.72 13.90 -2.30
N ASN A 401 8.09 13.22 -1.22
CA ASN A 401 9.47 13.16 -0.71
C ASN A 401 10.20 11.88 -1.14
N GLY A 402 9.66 11.13 -2.12
CA GLY A 402 10.26 9.89 -2.61
C GLY A 402 10.27 8.75 -1.58
N ILE A 403 9.39 8.79 -0.58
CA ILE A 403 9.24 7.78 0.46
C ILE A 403 8.03 6.89 0.15
N TYR A 404 8.24 5.58 0.14
CA TYR A 404 7.22 4.59 -0.19
C TYR A 404 6.90 3.76 1.05
N LEU A 405 5.66 3.87 1.52
CA LEU A 405 5.17 3.22 2.75
C LEU A 405 3.77 2.62 2.51
N ARG A 406 3.24 1.90 3.50
CA ARG A 406 1.92 1.24 3.40
C ARG A 406 0.89 1.91 4.30
N THR A 407 -0.37 1.89 3.88
CA THR A 407 -1.50 2.39 4.68
C THR A 407 -2.68 1.41 4.74
N GLY A 408 -3.64 1.70 5.62
CA GLY A 408 -4.88 0.91 5.82
C GLY A 408 -4.75 -0.12 6.96
N CYS A 409 -5.60 -1.14 6.95
CA CYS A 409 -5.52 -2.24 7.95
C CYS A 409 -4.44 -3.28 7.65
N VAL A 410 -3.64 -3.11 6.59
CA VAL A 410 -2.50 -3.96 6.19
C VAL A 410 -2.80 -5.48 6.23
N CYS A 411 -4.01 -5.87 5.79
CA CYS A 411 -4.47 -7.27 5.79
C CYS A 411 -4.44 -7.94 7.18
N ASN A 412 -4.69 -7.16 8.23
CA ASN A 412 -4.83 -7.65 9.60
C ASN A 412 -5.99 -6.92 10.30
N PRO A 413 -7.24 -7.31 10.00
CA PRO A 413 -8.42 -6.60 10.49
C PRO A 413 -8.58 -6.71 12.01
N GLY A 414 -8.18 -7.82 12.64
CA GLY A 414 -8.26 -7.98 14.09
C GLY A 414 -7.28 -7.04 14.83
N ALA A 415 -6.03 -6.91 14.35
CA ALA A 415 -5.12 -5.90 14.89
C ALA A 415 -5.63 -4.47 14.62
N CYS A 416 -6.17 -4.22 13.43
CA CYS A 416 -6.75 -2.92 13.07
C CYS A 416 -7.88 -2.53 14.03
N GLN A 417 -8.85 -3.42 14.27
CA GLN A 417 -9.94 -3.22 15.23
C GLN A 417 -9.42 -2.96 16.64
N LYS A 418 -8.49 -3.80 17.12
CA LYS A 418 -7.89 -3.68 18.44
C LYS A 418 -7.22 -2.32 18.66
N TYR A 419 -6.33 -1.92 17.76
CA TYR A 419 -5.51 -0.71 17.95
C TYR A 419 -6.27 0.59 17.66
N LEU A 420 -7.27 0.55 16.78
CA LEU A 420 -8.15 1.68 16.50
C LEU A 420 -9.36 1.74 17.44
N ASN A 421 -9.51 0.75 18.34
CA ASN A 421 -10.63 0.62 19.27
C ASN A 421 -11.99 0.62 18.56
N LEU A 422 -12.10 -0.11 17.46
CA LEU A 422 -13.31 -0.20 16.64
C LEU A 422 -14.16 -1.39 17.08
N SER A 423 -15.42 -1.13 17.41
CA SER A 423 -16.44 -2.16 17.62
C SER A 423 -16.85 -2.85 16.30
N VAL A 424 -17.46 -4.03 16.43
CA VAL A 424 -18.00 -4.78 15.27
C VAL A 424 -19.07 -3.96 14.55
N GLU A 425 -19.91 -3.25 15.30
CA GLU A 425 -20.97 -2.38 14.79
C GLU A 425 -20.39 -1.20 14.02
N GLU A 426 -19.32 -0.58 14.51
CA GLU A 426 -18.64 0.53 13.80
C GLU A 426 -17.99 0.05 12.50
N VAL A 427 -17.34 -1.12 12.50
CA VAL A 427 -16.77 -1.67 11.26
C VAL A 427 -17.86 -1.95 10.22
N LYS A 428 -19.04 -2.46 10.64
CA LYS A 428 -20.19 -2.63 9.73
C LYS A 428 -20.73 -1.29 9.23
N LYS A 429 -20.89 -0.30 10.10
CA LYS A 429 -21.32 1.06 9.72
C LYS A 429 -20.35 1.73 8.75
N HIS A 430 -19.04 1.54 8.94
CA HIS A 430 -18.03 2.04 8.00
C HIS A 430 -18.22 1.43 6.61
N PHE A 431 -18.45 0.11 6.54
CA PHE A 431 -18.73 -0.58 5.28
C PHE A 431 -20.03 -0.10 4.63
N GLU A 432 -21.11 0.07 5.41
CA GLU A 432 -22.38 0.63 4.94
C GLU A 432 -22.24 2.07 4.42
N ALA A 433 -21.34 2.86 5.01
CA ALA A 433 -20.95 4.18 4.53
C ALA A 433 -20.05 4.14 3.27
N GLY A 434 -19.83 2.95 2.69
CA GLY A 434 -19.07 2.72 1.47
C GLY A 434 -17.56 2.55 1.68
N HIS A 435 -17.10 2.35 2.92
CA HIS A 435 -15.67 2.10 3.18
C HIS A 435 -15.25 0.68 2.77
N ILE A 436 -14.21 0.58 1.96
CA ILE A 436 -13.57 -0.68 1.58
C ILE A 436 -12.06 -0.54 1.78
N CYS A 437 -11.40 -1.62 2.19
CA CYS A 437 -9.96 -1.63 2.39
C CYS A 437 -9.21 -1.13 1.14
N GLY A 438 -8.43 -0.06 1.30
CA GLY A 438 -7.64 0.56 0.22
C GLY A 438 -8.35 1.68 -0.55
N ASP A 439 -9.54 2.11 -0.12
CA ASP A 439 -10.18 3.31 -0.64
C ASP A 439 -9.51 4.62 -0.14
N GLN A 440 -10.11 5.77 -0.49
CA GLN A 440 -9.66 7.10 -0.05
C GLN A 440 -10.46 7.62 1.16
N HIS A 441 -11.24 6.77 1.83
CA HIS A 441 -12.03 7.12 3.00
C HIS A 441 -11.26 6.69 4.25
N ASP A 442 -10.23 7.48 4.58
CA ASP A 442 -9.29 7.19 5.66
C ASP A 442 -9.74 7.72 7.03
N LEU A 443 -10.68 8.67 7.07
CA LEU A 443 -11.33 9.19 8.27
C LEU A 443 -12.85 9.11 8.16
N ILE A 444 -13.52 8.55 9.17
CA ILE A 444 -14.98 8.55 9.33
C ILE A 444 -15.30 9.20 10.67
N ASN A 445 -16.08 10.28 10.65
CA ASN A 445 -16.40 11.09 11.84
C ASN A 445 -15.14 11.54 12.63
N GLY A 446 -14.03 11.79 11.93
CA GLY A 446 -12.75 12.18 12.53
C GLY A 446 -11.90 11.02 13.06
N TYR A 447 -12.38 9.77 12.99
CA TYR A 447 -11.64 8.58 13.42
C TYR A 447 -11.02 7.84 12.24
N PRO A 448 -9.79 7.34 12.38
CA PRO A 448 -9.12 6.61 11.32
C PRO A 448 -9.74 5.24 11.05
N THR A 449 -9.83 4.88 9.77
CA THR A 449 -10.28 3.55 9.31
C THR A 449 -9.13 2.55 9.15
N GLY A 450 -7.90 3.00 9.39
CA GLY A 450 -6.66 2.27 9.17
C GLY A 450 -5.47 3.02 9.77
N ALA A 451 -4.25 2.64 9.40
CA ALA A 451 -3.05 3.27 9.93
C ALA A 451 -1.93 3.36 8.89
N VAL A 452 -0.88 4.13 9.20
CA VAL A 452 0.35 4.23 8.43
C VAL A 452 1.35 3.22 8.98
N ARG A 453 1.90 2.37 8.11
CA ARG A 453 2.92 1.39 8.46
C ARG A 453 4.20 1.63 7.66
N ILE A 454 5.32 1.71 8.39
CA ILE A 454 6.66 1.62 7.82
C ILE A 454 7.33 0.32 8.28
N SER A 455 8.19 -0.22 7.43
CA SER A 455 8.92 -1.45 7.71
C SER A 455 10.28 -1.45 7.03
N PHE A 456 11.30 -1.73 7.81
CA PHE A 456 12.69 -1.75 7.36
C PHE A 456 13.09 -3.14 6.84
N GLY A 457 13.93 -3.15 5.80
CA GLY A 457 14.57 -4.35 5.27
C GLY A 457 16.08 -4.31 5.46
N TYR A 458 16.78 -5.38 5.08
CA TYR A 458 18.24 -5.46 5.18
C TYR A 458 18.97 -4.38 4.35
N TYR A 459 18.29 -3.76 3.38
CA TYR A 459 18.82 -2.68 2.56
C TYR A 459 18.47 -1.27 3.07
N SER A 460 17.69 -1.17 4.15
CA SER A 460 17.37 0.12 4.75
C SER A 460 18.57 0.70 5.50
N THR A 461 18.68 2.03 5.57
CA THR A 461 19.79 2.72 6.24
C THR A 461 19.27 3.71 7.27
N LYS A 462 20.16 4.23 8.13
CA LYS A 462 19.82 5.35 9.01
C LYS A 462 19.40 6.59 8.23
N GLU A 463 20.04 6.87 7.09
CA GLU A 463 19.66 7.99 6.23
C GLU A 463 18.20 7.90 5.75
N HIS A 464 17.71 6.70 5.44
CA HIS A 464 16.30 6.48 5.12
C HIS A 464 15.39 6.84 6.30
N ALA A 465 15.76 6.43 7.51
CA ALA A 465 15.03 6.79 8.73
C ALA A 465 15.06 8.31 9.00
N ASP A 466 16.21 8.95 8.83
CA ASP A 466 16.39 10.40 9.02
C ASP A 466 15.57 11.21 8.03
N LYS A 467 15.57 10.84 6.74
CA LYS A 467 14.75 11.49 5.70
C LYS A 467 13.26 11.31 5.96
N PHE A 468 12.84 10.14 6.44
CA PHE A 468 11.46 9.92 6.87
C PHE A 468 11.06 10.80 8.05
N LEU A 469 11.86 10.83 9.12
CA LEU A 469 11.61 11.68 10.29
C LEU A 469 11.65 13.17 9.92
N GLY A 470 12.56 13.57 9.03
CA GLY A 470 12.65 14.93 8.50
C GLY A 470 11.41 15.32 7.71
N MET A 471 10.87 14.43 6.87
CA MET A 471 9.58 14.64 6.22
C MET A 471 8.47 14.83 7.25
N ILE A 472 8.38 13.96 8.26
CA ILE A 472 7.36 14.04 9.31
C ILE A 472 7.42 15.39 10.02
N LYS A 473 8.62 15.78 10.47
CA LYS A 473 8.88 17.06 11.14
C LYS A 473 8.46 18.24 10.26
N ASN A 474 8.94 18.27 9.02
CA ASN A 474 8.77 19.42 8.13
C ASN A 474 7.35 19.55 7.55
N CYS A 475 6.51 18.51 7.62
CA CYS A 475 5.18 18.51 7.00
C CYS A 475 4.04 18.49 8.02
N PHE A 476 4.24 17.93 9.21
CA PHE A 476 3.13 17.66 10.14
C PHE A 476 3.32 18.26 11.53
N VAL A 477 4.49 18.79 11.86
CA VAL A 477 4.74 19.38 13.18
C VAL A 477 4.52 20.89 13.15
N SER A 478 3.58 21.38 13.96
CA SER A 478 3.45 22.79 14.31
C SER A 478 4.65 23.25 15.15
N GLU A 479 5.41 24.22 14.64
CA GLU A 479 6.57 24.77 15.33
C GLU A 479 6.21 25.78 16.44
N PRO A 480 7.08 25.96 17.46
CA PRO A 480 8.30 25.20 17.73
C PRO A 480 8.01 23.76 18.19
N ILE A 481 8.83 22.80 17.75
CA ILE A 481 8.69 21.40 18.17
C ILE A 481 9.03 21.24 19.67
N VAL A 482 8.20 20.48 20.39
CA VAL A 482 8.45 20.12 21.79
C VAL A 482 8.95 18.68 21.83
N ILE A 483 10.10 18.45 22.47
CA ILE A 483 10.66 17.10 22.66
C ILE A 483 10.48 16.70 24.12
N LYS A 484 9.61 15.71 24.36
CA LYS A 484 9.28 15.22 25.71
C LYS A 484 9.03 13.72 25.69
N ILE A 485 9.62 12.97 26.62
CA ILE A 485 9.23 11.57 26.86
C ILE A 485 7.87 11.57 27.57
N PRO A 486 6.86 10.84 27.07
CA PRO A 486 5.55 10.77 27.72
C PRO A 486 5.65 10.22 29.15
N ASP A 487 4.90 10.81 30.08
CA ASP A 487 4.93 10.42 31.50
C ASP A 487 4.48 8.96 31.72
N THR A 488 3.72 8.41 30.77
CA THR A 488 3.27 7.01 30.75
C THR A 488 4.35 6.01 30.32
N TYR A 489 5.51 6.46 29.83
CA TYR A 489 6.54 5.60 29.25
C TYR A 489 7.05 4.54 30.23
N GLU A 490 7.43 4.93 31.46
CA GLU A 490 7.97 4.01 32.47
C GLU A 490 6.93 2.99 32.97
N VAL A 491 5.66 3.40 33.03
CA VAL A 491 4.55 2.52 33.41
C VAL A 491 4.31 1.48 32.30
N LEU A 492 4.29 1.91 31.04
CA LEU A 492 4.16 1.02 29.88
C LEU A 492 5.35 0.06 29.78
N LYS A 493 6.57 0.58 29.97
CA LYS A 493 7.80 -0.22 30.06
C LYS A 493 7.65 -1.37 31.05
N SER A 494 7.34 -1.04 32.29
CA SER A 494 7.18 -2.02 33.36
C SER A 494 6.09 -3.05 33.05
N SER A 495 4.98 -2.62 32.42
CA SER A 495 3.89 -3.51 32.01
C SER A 495 4.33 -4.51 30.92
N TYR A 496 5.04 -4.05 29.90
CA TYR A 496 5.55 -4.91 28.83
C TYR A 496 6.67 -5.84 29.30
N GLU A 497 7.58 -5.34 30.13
CA GLU A 497 8.62 -6.18 30.75
C GLU A 497 7.98 -7.31 31.54
N LYS A 498 6.99 -7.04 32.40
CA LYS A 498 6.23 -8.10 33.09
C LYS A 498 5.60 -9.08 32.11
N LYS A 499 4.91 -8.58 31.08
CA LYS A 499 4.21 -9.41 30.07
C LYS A 499 5.14 -10.40 29.35
N PHE A 500 6.37 -9.99 29.03
CA PHE A 500 7.35 -10.86 28.34
C PHE A 500 8.30 -11.60 29.28
N ASN A 501 8.52 -11.13 30.51
CA ASN A 501 9.34 -11.80 31.53
C ASN A 501 8.62 -12.92 32.28
N LEU A 502 7.29 -12.90 32.37
CA LEU A 502 6.47 -14.00 32.92
C LEU A 502 6.70 -15.35 32.22
N ILE A 503 7.31 -15.34 31.03
CA ILE A 503 7.66 -16.53 30.25
C ILE A 503 9.03 -17.10 30.66
N LYS A 504 9.91 -16.31 31.30
CA LYS A 504 11.24 -16.77 31.75
C LYS A 504 11.25 -17.31 33.18
N ASN A 505 10.39 -16.79 34.07
CA ASN A 505 10.31 -17.20 35.46
C ASN A 505 8.83 -17.41 35.83
N GLY A 506 8.39 -18.67 35.91
CA GLY A 506 7.00 -19.06 36.15
C GLY A 506 6.48 -18.72 37.56
N THR A 507 6.18 -17.45 37.81
CA THR A 507 5.45 -17.02 39.02
C THR A 507 4.34 -16.04 38.67
N CYS A 508 3.12 -16.47 38.96
CA CYS A 508 1.87 -15.75 38.73
C CYS A 508 1.64 -14.71 39.85
N VAL A 509 1.28 -13.48 39.47
CA VAL A 509 0.64 -12.52 40.39
C VAL A 509 -0.76 -12.25 39.87
N LYS A 510 -1.77 -12.56 40.68
CA LYS A 510 -3.16 -12.21 40.43
C LYS A 510 -3.32 -10.70 40.66
N GLU A 511 -3.68 -9.94 39.63
CA GLU A 511 -4.20 -8.59 39.80
C GLU A 511 -5.71 -8.57 39.51
N ASN A 512 -6.48 -8.37 40.58
CA ASN A 512 -7.84 -7.84 40.51
C ASN A 512 -7.71 -6.31 40.36
N SER A 513 -8.09 -5.77 39.21
CA SER A 513 -8.32 -4.32 39.08
C SER A 513 -9.60 -4.05 38.31
N THR A 514 -10.68 -3.85 39.07
CA THR A 514 -11.91 -3.19 38.63
C THR A 514 -11.59 -1.73 38.32
N ILE A 515 -11.44 -1.39 37.04
CA ILE A 515 -11.37 0.01 36.61
C ILE A 515 -12.80 0.45 36.28
N LYS A 516 -13.34 1.34 37.12
CA LYS A 516 -14.62 2.01 36.90
C LYS A 516 -14.55 2.82 35.59
N GLN A 517 -15.50 2.56 34.70
CA GLN A 517 -15.80 3.43 33.57
C GLN A 517 -16.32 4.77 34.12
N GLU A 518 -15.64 5.87 33.79
CA GLU A 518 -16.22 7.21 33.91
C GLU A 518 -16.84 7.62 32.56
N PRO A 519 -18.04 8.22 32.57
CA PRO A 519 -18.74 8.60 31.35
C PRO A 519 -18.11 9.86 30.75
N ILE A 520 -17.80 9.78 29.46
CA ILE A 520 -17.40 10.94 28.65
C ILE A 520 -18.63 11.81 28.43
N ILE A 521 -18.58 13.04 28.95
CA ILE A 521 -19.60 14.07 28.76
C ILE A 521 -19.59 14.50 27.29
N LEU A 522 -20.69 14.23 26.61
CA LEU A 522 -20.97 14.67 25.25
C LEU A 522 -21.14 16.20 25.24
N PHE A 523 -20.18 16.94 24.67
CA PHE A 523 -20.39 18.35 24.38
C PHE A 523 -21.32 18.48 23.15
N ASN A 524 -22.55 18.93 23.40
CA ASN A 524 -23.47 19.41 22.37
C ASN A 524 -22.87 20.66 21.72
N ILE A 525 -22.34 20.52 20.50
CA ILE A 525 -22.05 21.66 19.65
C ILE A 525 -23.38 22.14 19.07
N THR A 526 -23.84 23.26 19.58
CA THR A 526 -24.95 24.03 19.01
C THR A 526 -24.59 24.44 17.59
N SER A 527 -25.44 24.04 16.64
CA SER A 527 -25.43 24.50 15.26
C SER A 527 -25.60 26.01 15.24
N GLY A 528 -24.50 26.74 15.02
CA GLY A 528 -24.54 28.15 14.68
C GLY A 528 -25.27 28.32 13.35
N LYS A 529 -26.45 28.96 13.40
CA LYS A 529 -27.14 29.47 12.22
C LYS A 529 -26.24 30.51 11.55
N THR A 530 -25.67 30.17 10.40
CA THR A 530 -25.05 31.15 9.51
C THR A 530 -26.15 32.04 8.93
N GLN A 531 -25.98 33.35 9.12
CA GLN A 531 -26.78 34.40 8.53
C GLN A 531 -26.78 34.27 7.00
N ASN A 532 -27.97 34.27 6.41
CA ASN A 532 -28.17 34.45 4.97
C ASN A 532 -27.77 35.88 4.59
N ASN A 533 -26.50 36.08 4.26
CA ASN A 533 -26.11 37.20 3.41
C ASN A 533 -26.45 36.81 1.96
N LEU A 534 -27.30 37.61 1.33
CA LEU A 534 -27.54 37.57 -0.12
C LEU A 534 -26.19 37.77 -0.82
N LEU A 535 -25.53 36.67 -1.17
CA LEU A 535 -24.33 36.68 -1.99
C LEU A 535 -24.73 37.08 -3.41
N ASP A 536 -23.97 38.00 -3.99
CA ASP A 536 -24.11 38.39 -5.39
C ASP A 536 -23.78 37.17 -6.27
N ASN A 537 -24.81 36.57 -6.89
CA ASN A 537 -24.70 35.31 -7.61
C ASN A 537 -24.07 35.45 -9.01
N LYS A 538 -23.66 36.66 -9.38
CA LYS A 538 -23.08 36.97 -10.69
C LYS A 538 -21.55 36.97 -10.64
N GLY A 539 -20.94 36.45 -11.70
CA GLY A 539 -19.50 36.49 -11.96
C GLY A 539 -19.23 36.53 -13.46
N VAL A 540 -17.96 36.42 -13.84
CA VAL A 540 -17.55 36.41 -15.26
C VAL A 540 -16.63 35.22 -15.54
N LEU A 541 -16.80 34.55 -16.69
CA LEU A 541 -15.86 33.55 -17.19
C LEU A 541 -14.59 34.22 -17.72
N LYS A 542 -13.49 34.10 -16.99
CA LYS A 542 -12.22 34.78 -17.32
C LYS A 542 -11.34 34.03 -18.29
N LYS A 543 -11.24 32.71 -18.17
CA LYS A 543 -10.34 31.89 -18.99
C LYS A 543 -10.91 30.51 -19.24
N ILE A 544 -10.60 29.97 -20.42
CA ILE A 544 -10.88 28.59 -20.81
C ILE A 544 -9.55 27.90 -21.13
N PHE A 545 -9.35 26.72 -20.55
CA PHE A 545 -8.18 25.89 -20.81
C PHE A 545 -8.56 24.49 -21.30
N LEU A 546 -7.77 24.01 -22.24
CA LEU A 546 -7.84 22.67 -22.81
C LEU A 546 -6.63 21.87 -22.38
N PHE A 547 -6.81 20.57 -22.22
CA PHE A 547 -5.75 19.60 -21.97
C PHE A 547 -5.84 18.46 -23.00
N PRO A 548 -5.48 18.71 -24.28
CA PRO A 548 -5.66 17.75 -25.36
C PRO A 548 -5.02 16.39 -25.08
N ILE A 549 -3.76 16.40 -24.62
CA ILE A 549 -3.03 15.21 -24.23
C ILE A 549 -3.09 15.04 -22.71
N LYS A 550 -3.52 13.87 -22.25
CA LYS A 550 -3.55 13.51 -20.83
C LYS A 550 -2.17 13.72 -20.22
N SER A 551 -2.14 14.34 -19.05
CA SER A 551 -0.90 14.60 -18.29
C SER A 551 0.09 15.61 -18.91
N CYS A 552 -0.25 16.27 -20.02
CA CYS A 552 0.54 17.35 -20.62
C CYS A 552 0.02 18.75 -20.23
N GLY A 553 0.73 19.80 -20.64
CA GLY A 553 0.43 21.20 -20.35
C GLY A 553 -0.91 21.70 -20.90
N ALA A 554 -1.33 22.87 -20.43
CA ALA A 554 -2.56 23.53 -20.86
C ALA A 554 -2.41 24.21 -22.23
N CYS A 555 -3.49 24.22 -23.01
CA CYS A 555 -3.69 25.09 -24.16
C CYS A 555 -4.72 26.15 -23.78
N SER A 556 -4.35 27.43 -23.82
CA SER A 556 -5.27 28.55 -23.56
C SER A 556 -6.12 28.83 -24.78
N VAL A 557 -7.41 29.10 -24.56
CA VAL A 557 -8.32 29.60 -25.59
C VAL A 557 -8.27 31.13 -25.57
N ASN A 558 -8.35 31.76 -26.74
CA ASN A 558 -8.32 33.23 -26.87
C ASN A 558 -9.70 33.87 -26.81
N ASP A 559 -10.68 33.34 -27.56
CA ASP A 559 -12.00 33.96 -27.69
C ASP A 559 -13.13 33.00 -27.29
N ASN A 560 -13.42 32.01 -28.14
CA ASN A 560 -14.47 31.02 -27.92
C ASN A 560 -13.99 29.59 -28.22
N TRP A 561 -14.73 28.60 -27.73
CA TRP A 561 -14.46 27.19 -28.02
C TRP A 561 -15.74 26.36 -28.14
N GLU A 562 -15.69 25.31 -28.95
CA GLU A 562 -16.82 24.38 -29.17
C GLU A 562 -16.96 23.38 -28.00
N LEU A 563 -18.16 23.23 -27.49
CA LEU A 563 -18.59 22.23 -26.52
C LEU A 563 -19.24 21.06 -27.27
N THR A 564 -18.88 19.85 -26.89
CA THR A 564 -19.37 18.57 -27.44
C THR A 564 -20.03 17.74 -26.33
N ALA A 565 -20.68 16.64 -26.70
CA ALA A 565 -21.23 15.67 -25.74
C ALA A 565 -20.20 15.11 -24.75
N THR A 566 -18.89 15.18 -25.05
CA THR A 566 -17.82 14.68 -24.16
C THR A 566 -17.10 15.75 -23.34
N GLY A 567 -17.41 17.03 -23.57
CA GLY A 567 -16.68 18.16 -22.98
C GLY A 567 -16.25 19.18 -24.04
N LEU A 568 -15.20 19.97 -23.76
CA LEU A 568 -14.61 20.87 -24.75
C LEU A 568 -14.03 20.05 -25.92
N LYS A 569 -14.26 20.48 -27.17
CA LYS A 569 -13.74 19.79 -28.35
C LYS A 569 -12.23 19.59 -28.26
N TYR A 570 -11.76 18.38 -28.54
CA TYR A 570 -10.36 17.95 -28.43
C TYR A 570 -9.77 17.91 -27.01
N ASP A 571 -10.54 18.14 -25.94
CA ASP A 571 -10.06 17.98 -24.57
C ASP A 571 -9.92 16.51 -24.19
N ARG A 572 -8.73 16.13 -23.70
CA ARG A 572 -8.37 14.78 -23.23
C ARG A 572 -8.69 13.68 -24.25
N GLN A 573 -8.39 13.90 -25.52
CA GLN A 573 -8.54 12.89 -26.58
C GLN A 573 -7.26 12.10 -26.87
N TRP A 574 -6.09 12.55 -26.38
CA TRP A 574 -4.82 11.88 -26.60
C TRP A 574 -4.17 11.42 -25.28
N MET A 575 -3.36 10.37 -25.36
CA MET A 575 -2.53 9.89 -24.25
C MET A 575 -1.19 9.35 -24.75
N ILE A 576 -0.15 9.46 -23.92
CA ILE A 576 1.16 8.85 -24.17
C ILE A 576 1.19 7.47 -23.53
N VAL A 577 1.66 6.45 -24.25
CA VAL A 577 1.82 5.07 -23.78
C VAL A 577 3.27 4.60 -23.93
N ASN A 578 3.68 3.63 -23.12
CA ASN A 578 4.95 2.93 -23.27
C ASN A 578 4.85 1.69 -24.20
N SER A 579 5.95 0.97 -24.40
CA SER A 579 6.03 -0.30 -25.17
C SER A 579 5.04 -1.38 -24.73
N SER A 580 4.64 -1.40 -23.45
CA SER A 580 3.66 -2.35 -22.92
C SER A 580 2.20 -1.91 -23.15
N GLY A 581 1.97 -0.79 -23.85
CA GLY A 581 0.64 -0.22 -24.05
C GLY A 581 0.02 0.34 -22.78
N VAL A 582 0.84 0.73 -21.80
CA VAL A 582 0.39 1.36 -20.54
C VAL A 582 0.50 2.87 -20.67
N ALA A 583 -0.60 3.58 -20.40
CA ALA A 583 -0.63 5.03 -20.39
C ALA A 583 0.30 5.61 -19.30
N ILE A 584 1.22 6.47 -19.72
CA ILE A 584 2.12 7.18 -18.84
C ILE A 584 1.41 8.39 -18.26
N THR A 585 1.68 8.66 -16.99
CA THR A 585 1.10 9.77 -16.26
C THR A 585 2.18 10.77 -15.85
N GLN A 586 1.76 12.01 -15.63
CA GLN A 586 2.62 13.09 -15.12
C GLN A 586 3.27 12.75 -13.76
N LYS A 587 2.69 11.79 -13.02
CA LYS A 587 3.28 11.30 -11.76
C LYS A 587 4.54 10.47 -12.00
N GLN A 588 4.58 9.74 -13.11
CA GLN A 588 5.73 8.92 -13.50
C GLN A 588 6.79 9.78 -14.18
N ILE A 589 6.38 10.62 -15.14
CA ILE A 589 7.26 11.52 -15.89
C ILE A 589 6.76 12.96 -15.74
N LYS A 590 7.35 13.69 -14.79
CA LYS A 590 6.92 15.05 -14.41
C LYS A 590 7.06 16.05 -15.56
N LYS A 591 8.13 15.90 -16.36
CA LYS A 591 8.42 16.71 -17.55
C LYS A 591 7.31 16.73 -18.60
N MET A 592 6.33 15.83 -18.53
CA MET A 592 5.16 15.87 -19.41
C MET A 592 4.40 17.20 -19.33
N CYS A 593 4.39 17.93 -18.20
CA CYS A 593 3.77 19.28 -18.16
C CYS A 593 4.38 20.27 -19.15
N MET A 594 5.67 20.11 -19.46
CA MET A 594 6.40 21.01 -20.34
C MET A 594 6.06 20.80 -21.81
N ILE A 595 5.39 19.69 -22.16
CA ILE A 595 4.79 19.50 -23.48
C ILE A 595 3.54 20.36 -23.53
N LYS A 596 3.60 21.47 -24.29
CA LYS A 596 2.51 22.42 -24.47
C LYS A 596 1.85 22.21 -25.83
N PRO A 597 0.66 21.59 -25.88
CA PRO A 597 -0.10 21.47 -27.12
C PRO A 597 -0.75 22.81 -27.49
N VAL A 598 -0.82 23.11 -28.78
CA VAL A 598 -1.56 24.23 -29.37
C VAL A 598 -2.41 23.67 -30.50
N ILE A 599 -3.70 23.98 -30.50
CA ILE A 599 -4.66 23.51 -31.51
C ILE A 599 -5.01 24.66 -32.44
N ASP A 600 -4.82 24.45 -33.75
CA ASP A 600 -5.28 25.34 -34.81
C ASP A 600 -6.39 24.65 -35.59
N LEU A 601 -7.64 25.06 -35.31
CA LEU A 601 -8.84 24.50 -35.96
C LEU A 601 -8.90 24.83 -37.45
N ASN A 602 -8.36 25.97 -37.88
CA ASN A 602 -8.40 26.40 -39.28
C ASN A 602 -7.48 25.54 -40.14
N LYS A 603 -6.32 25.16 -39.59
CA LYS A 603 -5.35 24.29 -40.27
C LYS A 603 -5.59 22.80 -40.00
N ASN A 604 -6.49 22.46 -39.08
CA ASN A 604 -6.74 21.09 -38.62
C ASN A 604 -5.47 20.41 -38.04
N ILE A 605 -4.62 21.17 -37.34
CA ILE A 605 -3.36 20.67 -36.76
C ILE A 605 -3.28 20.91 -35.24
N MET A 606 -2.58 20.01 -34.56
CA MET A 606 -2.05 20.21 -33.21
C MET A 606 -0.53 20.30 -33.28
N THR A 607 0.02 21.39 -32.73
CA THR A 607 1.46 21.60 -32.60
C THR A 607 1.88 21.34 -31.16
N LEU A 608 2.92 20.52 -30.96
CA LEU A 608 3.50 20.24 -29.65
C LEU A 608 4.79 21.05 -29.49
N HIS A 609 4.82 21.86 -28.44
CA HIS A 609 5.99 22.66 -28.07
C HIS A 609 6.65 22.07 -26.82
N PHE A 610 7.97 22.05 -26.82
CA PHE A 610 8.78 21.74 -25.64
C PHE A 610 9.99 22.68 -25.62
N LYS A 611 10.25 23.34 -24.49
CA LYS A 611 11.29 24.37 -24.39
C LYS A 611 12.66 23.78 -24.75
N GLY A 612 13.36 24.40 -25.70
CA GLY A 612 14.68 23.96 -26.16
C GLY A 612 14.69 22.91 -27.27
N HIS A 613 13.52 22.49 -27.77
CA HIS A 613 13.39 21.54 -28.88
C HIS A 613 12.56 22.11 -30.02
N LYS A 614 12.77 21.61 -31.24
CA LYS A 614 11.93 21.97 -32.40
C LYS A 614 10.51 21.42 -32.19
N SER A 615 9.50 22.24 -32.46
CA SER A 615 8.11 21.82 -32.38
C SER A 615 7.75 20.75 -33.42
N ILE A 616 6.78 19.91 -33.09
CA ILE A 616 6.23 18.90 -34.00
C ILE A 616 4.75 19.17 -34.25
N GLU A 617 4.32 18.96 -35.49
CA GLU A 617 2.93 19.14 -35.93
C GLU A 617 2.31 17.81 -36.29
N MET A 618 1.02 17.68 -36.01
CA MET A 618 0.24 16.50 -36.36
C MET A 618 -1.22 16.90 -36.67
N LEU A 619 -1.89 16.14 -37.53
CA LEU A 619 -3.30 16.39 -37.86
C LEU A 619 -4.19 16.07 -36.66
N LEU A 620 -5.22 16.91 -36.43
CA LEU A 620 -6.25 16.63 -35.43
C LEU A 620 -7.11 15.45 -35.88
N GLU A 621 -7.50 15.44 -37.16
CA GLU A 621 -8.33 14.42 -37.79
C GLU A 621 -7.65 13.88 -39.06
N ASN A 622 -7.34 12.59 -39.05
CA ASN A 622 -6.87 11.91 -40.25
C ASN A 622 -8.10 11.57 -41.12
N ASN A 623 -8.26 12.24 -42.26
CA ASN A 623 -9.22 11.89 -43.32
C ASN A 623 -8.85 10.59 -44.06
N VAL A 624 -8.19 9.65 -43.38
CA VAL A 624 -7.76 8.37 -43.95
C VAL A 624 -8.86 7.35 -43.69
N SER A 625 -9.89 7.44 -44.52
CA SER A 625 -10.61 6.32 -45.15
C SER A 625 -10.48 4.96 -44.46
N LYS A 626 -11.61 4.47 -43.89
CA LYS A 626 -12.18 3.10 -43.73
C LYS A 626 -11.33 1.80 -43.85
N ASN A 627 -10.03 1.80 -44.12
CA ASN A 627 -9.19 0.64 -44.42
C ASN A 627 -8.09 0.34 -43.38
N ILE A 628 -8.01 1.06 -42.26
CA ILE A 628 -7.02 0.80 -41.22
C ILE A 628 -7.68 0.06 -40.04
N LYS A 629 -7.95 -1.24 -40.19
CA LYS A 629 -8.07 -2.14 -39.03
C LYS A 629 -6.70 -2.53 -38.46
N ASN A 630 -5.59 -2.17 -39.14
CA ASN A 630 -4.25 -2.67 -38.84
C ASN A 630 -3.35 -1.75 -37.98
N ASN A 631 -3.69 -0.47 -37.74
CA ASN A 631 -2.88 0.45 -36.89
C ASN A 631 -3.59 0.87 -35.57
N ALA A 632 -4.63 0.15 -35.15
CA ALA A 632 -5.23 0.37 -33.84
C ALA A 632 -4.33 -0.26 -32.78
N TYR A 633 -3.69 0.55 -31.93
CA TYR A 633 -2.96 0.05 -30.78
C TYR A 633 -3.94 -0.15 -29.62
N LEU A 634 -4.02 -1.38 -29.12
CA LEU A 634 -4.82 -1.70 -27.96
C LEU A 634 -4.08 -1.21 -26.70
N CYS A 635 -4.55 -0.14 -26.09
CA CYS A 635 -4.05 0.27 -24.77
C CYS A 635 -4.68 -0.65 -23.72
N GLN A 636 -3.85 -1.45 -23.06
CA GLN A 636 -4.29 -2.39 -22.02
C GLN A 636 -4.51 -1.70 -20.66
N SER A 637 -4.16 -0.41 -20.55
CA SER A 637 -4.32 0.37 -19.32
C SER A 637 -5.78 0.60 -18.96
N LYS A 638 -6.10 0.48 -17.66
CA LYS A 638 -7.39 0.88 -17.09
C LYS A 638 -7.39 2.39 -16.87
N VAL A 639 -7.89 3.17 -17.83
CA VAL A 639 -8.32 4.55 -17.52
C VAL A 639 -9.80 4.45 -17.16
N CYS A 640 -10.15 4.81 -15.92
CA CYS A 640 -11.51 4.69 -15.39
C CYS A 640 -12.09 3.26 -15.44
N GLY A 641 -11.23 2.22 -15.35
CA GLY A 641 -11.64 0.81 -15.31
C GLY A 641 -11.83 0.13 -16.67
N ASN A 642 -11.85 0.89 -17.78
CA ASN A 642 -12.12 0.39 -19.12
C ASN A 642 -10.83 0.23 -19.95
N LYS A 643 -10.79 -0.78 -20.83
CA LYS A 643 -9.76 -0.92 -21.88
C LYS A 643 -10.04 0.12 -22.96
N ILE A 644 -9.02 0.85 -23.41
CA ILE A 644 -9.19 1.89 -24.43
C ILE A 644 -8.42 1.51 -25.68
N GLN A 645 -9.06 1.67 -26.83
CA GLN A 645 -8.38 1.60 -28.14
C GLN A 645 -8.05 3.00 -28.60
N GLY A 646 -6.86 3.17 -29.18
CA GLY A 646 -6.47 4.42 -29.79
C GLY A 646 -5.67 4.24 -31.07
N TRP A 647 -5.79 5.23 -31.94
CA TRP A 647 -5.01 5.35 -33.17
C TRP A 647 -3.63 5.90 -32.83
N ASP A 648 -2.58 5.25 -33.33
CA ASP A 648 -1.22 5.75 -33.22
C ASP A 648 -1.01 6.97 -34.11
N CYS A 649 -0.43 8.02 -33.52
CA CYS A 649 -0.14 9.29 -34.17
C CYS A 649 1.15 9.26 -35.02
N GLY A 650 1.84 8.12 -35.07
CA GLY A 650 2.92 7.86 -36.02
C GLY A 650 4.32 7.99 -35.43
N GLU A 651 5.29 7.51 -36.21
CA GLU A 651 6.68 7.33 -35.76
C GLU A 651 7.41 8.65 -35.48
N THR A 652 7.12 9.71 -36.24
CA THR A 652 7.75 11.02 -36.05
C THR A 652 7.39 11.63 -34.69
N VAL A 653 6.12 11.52 -34.28
CA VAL A 653 5.65 11.97 -32.97
C VAL A 653 6.22 11.08 -31.86
N SER A 654 6.33 9.77 -32.11
CA SER A 654 6.97 8.83 -31.18
C SER A 654 8.43 9.20 -30.90
N GLN A 655 9.23 9.42 -31.94
CA GLN A 655 10.63 9.82 -31.80
C GLN A 655 10.79 11.15 -31.05
N TRP A 656 9.98 12.14 -31.41
CA TRP A 656 9.98 13.44 -30.72
C TRP A 656 9.67 13.30 -29.22
N LEU A 657 8.68 12.47 -28.86
CA LEU A 657 8.35 12.21 -27.46
C LEU A 657 9.48 11.53 -26.69
N GLN A 658 10.14 10.55 -27.33
CA GLN A 658 11.26 9.84 -26.73
C GLN A 658 12.43 10.77 -26.46
N GLU A 659 12.72 11.69 -27.38
CA GLU A 659 13.76 12.72 -27.23
C GLU A 659 13.44 13.70 -26.10
N VAL A 660 12.27 14.35 -26.10
CA VAL A 660 11.96 15.41 -25.13
C VAL A 660 11.75 14.89 -23.71
N LEU A 661 11.28 13.64 -23.56
CA LEU A 661 11.10 13.00 -22.26
C LEU A 661 12.28 12.12 -21.85
N ASN A 662 13.28 11.94 -22.71
CA ASN A 662 14.43 11.06 -22.51
C ASN A 662 14.01 9.67 -21.99
N THR A 663 13.00 9.08 -22.64
CA THR A 663 12.42 7.80 -22.26
C THR A 663 12.15 7.01 -23.53
N PRO A 664 12.66 5.78 -23.68
CA PRO A 664 12.47 5.00 -24.90
C PRO A 664 11.04 4.48 -25.03
N ASP A 665 10.68 4.10 -26.25
CA ASP A 665 9.43 3.40 -26.62
C ASP A 665 8.13 4.12 -26.24
N LEU A 666 8.11 5.45 -26.40
CA LEU A 666 6.91 6.26 -26.17
C LEU A 666 6.10 6.46 -27.43
N ARG A 667 4.78 6.27 -27.34
CA ARG A 667 3.85 6.54 -28.46
C ARG A 667 2.68 7.41 -28.01
N LEU A 668 2.20 8.25 -28.92
CA LEU A 668 1.00 9.07 -28.71
C LEU A 668 -0.19 8.38 -29.37
N LEU A 669 -1.24 8.11 -28.58
CA LEU A 669 -2.47 7.50 -29.07
C LEU A 669 -3.64 8.49 -28.98
N ARG A 670 -4.45 8.59 -30.03
CA ARG A 670 -5.75 9.28 -30.03
C ARG A 670 -6.88 8.29 -29.76
N GLN A 671 -7.78 8.59 -28.83
CA GLN A 671 -8.91 7.72 -28.48
C GLN A 671 -9.82 7.46 -29.69
N CYS A 672 -10.21 6.19 -29.91
CA CYS A 672 -11.25 5.82 -30.87
C CYS A 672 -12.66 6.07 -30.31
N SER A 673 -13.55 6.69 -31.09
CA SER A 673 -14.96 6.95 -30.75
C SER A 673 -15.91 5.75 -31.00
N VAL A 674 -15.43 4.61 -31.50
CA VAL A 674 -16.26 3.50 -32.02
C VAL A 674 -16.91 2.61 -30.92
N ILE A 675 -16.96 3.03 -29.66
CA ILE A 675 -17.49 2.18 -28.56
C ILE A 675 -19.04 2.23 -28.45
N GLU A 676 -19.71 3.04 -29.26
CA GLU A 676 -21.18 3.25 -29.16
C GLU A 676 -22.05 2.02 -29.51
N GLU A 677 -21.55 0.99 -30.19
CA GLU A 677 -22.43 -0.10 -30.67
C GLU A 677 -22.53 -1.35 -29.78
N ILE A 678 -21.78 -1.48 -28.66
CA ILE A 678 -21.71 -2.78 -27.92
C ILE A 678 -22.33 -2.76 -26.51
N ASN A 679 -22.52 -1.60 -25.88
CA ASN A 679 -22.98 -1.54 -24.48
C ASN A 679 -24.36 -0.86 -24.29
N THR A 680 -25.37 -1.25 -25.05
CA THR A 680 -26.77 -0.96 -24.67
C THR A 680 -27.27 -1.99 -23.68
N ARG A 681 -26.83 -1.93 -22.40
CA ARG A 681 -27.48 -2.63 -21.27
C ARG A 681 -26.90 -2.25 -19.90
N THR A 682 -26.93 -0.96 -19.53
CA THR A 682 -26.99 -0.57 -18.11
C THR A 682 -27.72 0.76 -17.95
N SER A 683 -28.85 0.71 -17.26
CA SER A 683 -29.67 1.85 -16.86
C SER A 683 -29.01 2.62 -15.71
N LYS A 684 -28.41 3.77 -16.02
CA LYS A 684 -28.25 4.99 -15.20
C LYS A 684 -27.69 6.08 -16.13
N GLN A 685 -28.13 7.33 -15.97
CA GLN A 685 -27.65 8.48 -16.76
C GLN A 685 -26.14 8.70 -16.53
N ASP A 686 -25.29 7.95 -17.23
CA ASP A 686 -23.84 8.16 -17.22
C ASP A 686 -23.48 9.03 -18.43
N TYR A 687 -23.00 10.24 -18.17
CA TYR A 687 -22.49 11.16 -19.19
C TYR A 687 -21.32 10.52 -19.96
N GLN A 688 -21.27 10.72 -21.28
CA GLN A 688 -20.20 10.21 -22.13
C GLN A 688 -18.91 11.00 -21.84
N LEU A 689 -17.92 10.37 -21.20
CA LEU A 689 -16.63 11.01 -20.87
C LEU A 689 -15.54 10.58 -21.87
N SER A 690 -14.67 11.51 -22.29
CA SER A 690 -13.41 11.20 -22.99
C SER A 690 -12.38 10.59 -22.02
N LEU A 691 -11.06 10.74 -22.22
CA LEU A 691 -10.03 10.32 -21.24
C LEU A 691 -10.05 11.14 -19.92
N ALA A 692 -11.13 11.87 -19.66
CA ALA A 692 -11.41 12.58 -18.41
C ALA A 692 -11.65 11.60 -17.25
N ASN A 693 -11.18 11.99 -16.06
CA ASN A 693 -11.16 11.07 -14.91
C ASN A 693 -12.48 10.98 -14.13
N LYS A 694 -13.28 12.07 -14.08
CA LYS A 694 -14.45 12.15 -13.18
C LYS A 694 -15.64 12.97 -13.72
N ALA A 695 -15.41 14.00 -14.53
CA ALA A 695 -16.47 14.84 -15.10
C ALA A 695 -15.98 15.51 -16.40
N GLN A 696 -16.91 16.08 -17.17
CA GLN A 696 -16.61 16.75 -18.44
C GLN A 696 -15.74 18.00 -18.23
N PHE A 697 -16.06 18.80 -17.20
CA PHE A 697 -15.34 20.04 -16.91
C PHE A 697 -14.95 20.16 -15.44
N LEU A 698 -13.95 21.00 -15.19
CA LEU A 698 -13.55 21.42 -13.86
C LEU A 698 -13.55 22.95 -13.80
N LEU A 699 -14.33 23.51 -12.89
CA LEU A 699 -14.42 24.94 -12.63
C LEU A 699 -13.64 25.32 -11.37
N ILE A 700 -12.90 26.42 -11.44
CA ILE A 700 -12.28 27.06 -10.27
C ILE A 700 -12.58 28.56 -10.29
N ASN A 701 -12.61 29.15 -9.09
CA ASN A 701 -12.82 30.57 -8.91
C ASN A 701 -11.48 31.28 -8.65
N SER A 702 -11.22 32.40 -9.34
CA SER A 702 -10.01 33.19 -9.14
C SER A 702 -9.90 33.77 -7.73
N ALA A 703 -11.01 34.08 -7.06
CA ALA A 703 -11.00 34.50 -5.66
C ALA A 703 -10.50 33.39 -4.73
N SER A 704 -10.87 32.13 -4.99
CA SER A 704 -10.38 30.96 -4.25
C SER A 704 -8.87 30.73 -4.45
N ILE A 705 -8.36 30.99 -5.66
CA ILE A 705 -6.92 30.91 -5.96
C ILE A 705 -6.14 32.02 -5.24
N LYS A 706 -6.66 33.26 -5.24
CA LYS A 706 -6.05 34.38 -4.50
C LYS A 706 -5.99 34.08 -3.00
N TRP A 707 -7.11 33.62 -2.43
CA TRP A 707 -7.17 33.19 -1.03
C TRP A 707 -6.11 32.12 -0.73
N LEU A 708 -5.94 31.13 -1.61
CA LEU A 708 -4.97 30.07 -1.42
C LEU A 708 -3.55 30.63 -1.42
N ARG A 709 -3.22 31.52 -2.36
CA ARG A 709 -1.91 32.16 -2.46
C ARG A 709 -1.58 32.95 -1.20
N ASP A 710 -2.54 33.69 -0.64
CA ASP A 710 -2.34 34.45 0.60
C ASP A 710 -2.05 33.56 1.82
N LYS A 711 -2.38 32.26 1.72
CA LYS A 711 -2.10 31.25 2.76
C LYS A 711 -0.79 30.50 2.56
N VAL A 712 -0.19 30.57 1.37
CA VAL A 712 1.11 29.95 1.11
C VAL A 712 2.23 30.88 1.63
N PRO A 713 3.21 30.37 2.41
CA PRO A 713 4.35 31.18 2.84
C PRO A 713 5.13 31.79 1.66
N ASN A 714 5.43 33.09 1.72
CA ASN A 714 6.03 33.88 0.63
C ASN A 714 7.36 33.32 0.07
N GLU A 715 8.11 32.53 0.83
CA GLU A 715 9.43 32.00 0.43
C GLU A 715 9.36 30.80 -0.54
N HIS A 716 8.17 30.27 -0.83
CA HIS A 716 8.01 29.04 -1.62
C HIS A 716 7.06 29.16 -2.82
N PHE A 717 6.51 30.34 -3.09
CA PHE A 717 5.40 30.51 -4.03
C PHE A 717 5.47 31.85 -4.77
N SER A 718 6.51 32.05 -5.58
CA SER A 718 6.72 33.26 -6.41
C SER A 718 6.10 33.16 -7.81
N GLU A 719 5.09 32.32 -7.98
CA GLU A 719 4.43 32.12 -9.27
C GLU A 719 3.37 33.19 -9.54
N ASP A 720 3.22 33.57 -10.82
CA ASP A 720 2.07 34.34 -11.26
C ASP A 720 0.75 33.55 -11.03
N ILE A 721 -0.38 34.27 -11.04
CA ILE A 721 -1.68 33.66 -10.78
C ILE A 721 -2.04 32.58 -11.80
N ASP A 722 -1.52 32.71 -13.02
CA ASP A 722 -1.82 31.85 -14.16
C ASP A 722 -1.10 30.50 -14.06
N SER A 723 0.16 30.50 -13.62
CA SER A 723 0.93 29.30 -13.30
C SER A 723 0.26 28.52 -12.17
N THR A 724 -0.23 29.22 -11.14
CA THR A 724 -0.98 28.60 -10.05
C THR A 724 -2.27 27.95 -10.57
N ILE A 725 -3.00 28.62 -11.46
CA ILE A 725 -4.21 28.10 -12.10
C ILE A 725 -3.90 26.82 -12.91
N HIS A 726 -2.80 26.79 -13.66
CA HIS A 726 -2.41 25.64 -14.47
C HIS A 726 -2.20 24.37 -13.62
N ARG A 727 -1.72 24.51 -12.38
CA ARG A 727 -1.55 23.39 -11.42
C ARG A 727 -2.87 22.67 -11.12
N PHE A 728 -3.99 23.38 -11.08
CA PHE A 728 -5.31 22.81 -10.83
C PHE A 728 -5.96 22.18 -12.06
N ARG A 729 -5.41 22.39 -13.25
CA ARG A 729 -5.90 21.84 -14.51
C ARG A 729 -7.41 22.06 -14.72
N ALA A 730 -7.89 23.24 -14.35
CA ALA A 730 -9.29 23.62 -14.52
C ALA A 730 -9.57 23.95 -15.98
N ASN A 731 -10.76 23.59 -16.46
CA ASN A 731 -11.22 23.95 -17.80
C ASN A 731 -11.80 25.38 -17.80
N PHE A 732 -12.52 25.75 -16.74
CA PHE A 732 -13.13 27.07 -16.59
C PHE A 732 -12.55 27.80 -15.37
N VAL A 733 -12.10 29.04 -15.58
CA VAL A 733 -11.71 29.96 -14.52
C VAL A 733 -12.71 31.10 -14.46
N VAL A 734 -13.43 31.21 -13.36
CA VAL A 734 -14.47 32.23 -13.17
C VAL A 734 -14.05 33.22 -12.09
N ASP A 735 -14.59 34.43 -12.13
CA ASP A 735 -14.36 35.47 -11.13
C ASP A 735 -15.64 35.78 -10.38
N PHE A 736 -15.88 35.02 -9.31
CA PHE A 736 -16.90 35.38 -8.31
C PHE A 736 -16.28 36.27 -7.24
N LYS A 737 -17.11 37.07 -6.58
CA LYS A 737 -16.66 38.06 -5.60
C LYS A 737 -15.97 37.46 -4.38
N HIS A 738 -16.44 36.29 -3.90
CA HIS A 738 -15.95 35.66 -2.68
C HIS A 738 -15.26 34.32 -2.97
N ALA A 739 -14.23 34.00 -2.17
CA ALA A 739 -13.56 32.71 -2.23
C ALA A 739 -14.51 31.57 -1.82
N PHE A 740 -14.42 30.44 -2.53
CA PHE A 740 -15.25 29.24 -2.38
C PHE A 740 -16.76 29.41 -2.61
N GLN A 741 -17.18 30.55 -3.16
CA GLN A 741 -18.57 30.81 -3.51
C GLN A 741 -19.13 29.77 -4.48
N GLU A 742 -18.29 29.23 -5.36
CA GLU A 742 -18.62 28.17 -6.31
C GLU A 742 -19.11 26.87 -5.64
N LYS A 743 -18.81 26.64 -4.35
CA LYS A 743 -19.26 25.44 -3.63
C LYS A 743 -20.74 25.45 -3.27
N ASN A 744 -21.35 26.64 -3.24
CA ASN A 744 -22.71 26.82 -2.76
C ASN A 744 -23.77 26.64 -3.87
N TYR A 745 -23.34 26.53 -5.13
CA TYR A 745 -24.23 26.46 -6.28
C TYR A 745 -24.42 25.03 -6.78
N LYS A 746 -25.69 24.66 -7.02
CA LYS A 746 -26.07 23.39 -7.64
C LYS A 746 -26.07 23.47 -9.16
N GLU A 747 -26.29 24.66 -9.73
CA GLU A 747 -26.31 24.87 -11.16
C GLU A 747 -25.56 26.15 -11.52
N PHE A 748 -24.95 26.17 -12.71
CA PHE A 748 -24.29 27.33 -13.28
C PHE A 748 -24.88 27.61 -14.66
N LEU A 749 -25.19 28.87 -14.94
CA LEU A 749 -25.56 29.36 -16.27
C LEU A 749 -24.40 30.18 -16.83
N ILE A 750 -23.83 29.75 -17.96
CA ILE A 750 -22.79 30.51 -18.68
C ILE A 750 -23.27 30.67 -20.13
N ASP A 751 -23.44 31.90 -20.63
CA ASP A 751 -24.02 32.15 -21.97
C ASP A 751 -25.37 31.45 -22.20
N ASN A 752 -26.25 31.42 -21.19
CA ASN A 752 -27.52 30.66 -21.19
C ASN A 752 -27.35 29.13 -21.32
N ILE A 753 -26.13 28.60 -21.23
CA ILE A 753 -25.85 27.17 -21.22
C ILE A 753 -25.87 26.70 -19.77
N LYS A 754 -26.71 25.69 -19.49
CA LYS A 754 -26.88 25.12 -18.16
C LYS A 754 -25.83 24.04 -17.87
N PHE A 755 -25.12 24.20 -16.76
CA PHE A 755 -24.17 23.23 -16.21
C PHE A 755 -24.62 22.79 -14.82
N MET A 756 -24.64 21.48 -14.58
CA MET A 756 -24.92 20.90 -13.28
C MET A 756 -23.63 20.78 -12.46
N SER A 757 -23.68 21.27 -11.23
CA SER A 757 -22.58 21.16 -10.27
C SER A 757 -22.51 19.74 -9.72
N GLY A 758 -21.35 19.11 -9.89
CA GLY A 758 -21.03 17.79 -9.38
C GLY A 758 -20.40 17.83 -7.99
N LYS A 759 -19.64 16.77 -7.65
CA LYS A 759 -18.88 16.70 -6.40
C LYS A 759 -17.66 17.63 -6.44
N GLU A 760 -17.18 18.03 -5.28
CA GLU A 760 -15.92 18.76 -5.18
C GLU A 760 -14.74 17.93 -5.71
N CYS A 761 -13.80 18.58 -6.39
CA CYS A 761 -12.63 17.91 -6.94
C CYS A 761 -11.57 17.68 -5.86
N THR A 762 -11.48 16.44 -5.37
CA THR A 762 -10.37 16.00 -4.50
C THR A 762 -9.04 16.18 -5.22
N ARG A 763 -8.08 16.84 -4.56
CA ARG A 763 -6.77 17.15 -5.12
C ARG A 763 -5.71 16.16 -4.64
N CYS A 764 -4.68 16.01 -5.47
CA CYS A 764 -3.54 15.15 -5.22
C CYS A 764 -2.26 15.84 -5.72
N GLN A 765 -1.12 15.14 -5.67
CA GLN A 765 0.25 15.61 -5.98
C GLN A 765 0.39 16.28 -7.32
N MET A 766 -0.58 16.12 -8.21
CA MET A 766 -0.53 16.84 -9.47
C MET A 766 -0.36 18.34 -9.21
N ILE A 767 -1.13 18.94 -8.28
CA ILE A 767 -1.08 20.39 -8.05
C ILE A 767 0.27 20.87 -7.50
N CYS A 768 1.08 19.95 -6.97
CA CYS A 768 2.42 20.19 -6.44
C CYS A 768 3.50 20.25 -7.53
N ILE A 769 3.17 19.92 -8.78
CA ILE A 769 4.12 19.99 -9.90
C ILE A 769 4.02 21.37 -10.54
N ASP A 770 5.13 22.08 -10.63
CA ASP A 770 5.25 23.29 -11.44
C ASP A 770 5.04 22.94 -12.91
N GLN A 771 4.05 23.57 -13.55
CA GLN A 771 3.67 23.24 -14.93
C GLN A 771 4.63 23.83 -15.99
N SER A 772 5.57 24.69 -15.58
CA SER A 772 6.59 25.29 -16.44
C SER A 772 7.93 24.58 -16.34
N THR A 773 8.32 24.12 -15.14
CA THR A 773 9.63 23.48 -14.89
C THR A 773 9.55 21.96 -14.72
N GLY A 774 8.41 21.44 -14.24
CA GLY A 774 8.27 20.04 -13.84
C GLY A 774 8.79 19.73 -12.44
N ASP A 775 9.26 20.75 -11.70
CA ASP A 775 9.75 20.60 -10.33
C ASP A 775 8.61 20.35 -9.35
N ILE A 776 8.91 19.67 -8.24
CA ILE A 776 7.93 19.36 -7.20
C ILE A 776 8.10 20.30 -6.02
N SER A 777 7.00 20.92 -5.62
CA SER A 777 6.84 21.69 -4.38
C SER A 777 5.90 20.97 -3.41
N LYS A 778 6.03 21.23 -2.10
CA LYS A 778 5.01 20.77 -1.12
C LYS A 778 3.71 21.56 -1.25
N GLU A 779 3.81 22.79 -1.71
CA GLU A 779 2.70 23.71 -1.95
C GLU A 779 2.11 23.52 -3.36
N PRO A 780 0.82 23.82 -3.57
CA PRO A 780 -0.13 24.42 -2.62
C PRO A 780 -0.91 23.38 -1.78
N LEU A 781 -0.57 22.09 -1.89
CA LEU A 781 -1.32 21.03 -1.22
C LEU A 781 -1.17 21.07 0.31
N ALA A 782 0.01 21.43 0.82
CA ALA A 782 0.23 21.62 2.25
C ALA A 782 -0.65 22.73 2.84
N SER A 783 -0.72 23.89 2.19
CA SER A 783 -1.63 24.96 2.59
C SER A 783 -3.10 24.52 2.52
N LEU A 784 -3.51 23.81 1.46
CA LEU A 784 -4.88 23.28 1.39
C LEU A 784 -5.20 22.31 2.52
N SER A 785 -4.27 21.42 2.88
CA SER A 785 -4.48 20.47 3.99
C SER A 785 -4.50 21.12 5.37
N ARG A 786 -3.78 22.23 5.55
CA ARG A 786 -3.79 22.98 6.80
C ARG A 786 -5.10 23.74 6.99
N GLU A 787 -5.57 24.39 5.93
CA GLU A 787 -6.73 25.29 6.01
C GLU A 787 -8.08 24.56 5.82
N LEU A 788 -8.14 23.47 5.05
CA LEU A 788 -9.37 22.71 4.81
C LEU A 788 -9.43 21.50 5.75
N LYS A 789 -10.52 21.39 6.52
CA LYS A 789 -10.79 20.22 7.37
C LYS A 789 -11.38 19.09 6.53
N GLY A 790 -10.81 17.88 6.65
CA GLY A 790 -11.32 16.68 5.97
C GLY A 790 -10.67 16.42 4.61
N LYS A 791 -11.47 16.09 3.58
CA LYS A 791 -10.94 15.77 2.24
C LYS A 791 -10.35 17.02 1.59
N ILE A 792 -9.10 16.94 1.13
CA ILE A 792 -8.43 18.04 0.42
C ILE A 792 -9.10 18.23 -0.95
N SER A 793 -10.03 19.17 -1.06
CA SER A 793 -10.81 19.46 -2.26
C SER A 793 -10.66 20.92 -2.71
N PHE A 794 -10.62 21.13 -4.03
CA PHE A 794 -10.54 22.48 -4.60
C PHE A 794 -11.19 22.48 -5.99
N GLY A 795 -12.11 23.41 -6.25
CA GLY A 795 -12.87 23.46 -7.51
C GLY A 795 -14.01 22.46 -7.62
N MET A 796 -14.92 22.72 -8.56
CA MET A 796 -16.17 22.00 -8.76
C MET A 796 -16.16 21.25 -10.10
N TYR A 797 -16.51 19.97 -10.07
CA TYR A 797 -16.78 19.23 -11.31
C TYR A 797 -18.10 19.72 -11.91
N LEU A 798 -18.14 19.90 -13.23
CA LEU A 798 -19.38 20.26 -13.94
C LEU A 798 -19.69 19.23 -15.02
N ASN A 799 -20.98 19.00 -15.22
CA ASN A 799 -21.53 18.28 -16.38
C ASN A 799 -22.56 19.15 -17.08
N ARG A 800 -22.62 19.07 -18.41
CA ARG A 800 -23.59 19.80 -19.22
C ARG A 800 -24.84 18.95 -19.43
N ASP A 801 -26.02 19.57 -19.30
CA ASP A 801 -27.31 18.88 -19.41
C ASP A 801 -27.68 18.55 -20.87
N THR A 802 -27.28 19.42 -21.81
CA THR A 802 -27.59 19.27 -23.24
C THR A 802 -26.46 18.57 -24.01
N GLN A 803 -26.80 17.85 -25.09
CA GLN A 803 -25.83 17.18 -25.97
C GLN A 803 -25.56 17.93 -27.29
N GLU A 804 -26.23 19.05 -27.54
CA GLU A 804 -26.04 19.85 -28.77
C GLU A 804 -24.69 20.58 -28.80
N ASN A 805 -24.03 20.64 -29.95
CA ASN A 805 -22.79 21.39 -30.05
C ASN A 805 -23.07 22.89 -29.94
N THR A 806 -22.46 23.54 -28.95
CA THR A 806 -22.60 24.97 -28.69
C THR A 806 -21.22 25.59 -28.47
N SER A 807 -21.06 26.89 -28.71
CA SER A 807 -19.83 27.60 -28.41
C SER A 807 -19.95 28.36 -27.10
N ILE A 808 -18.88 28.38 -26.31
CA ILE A 808 -18.77 29.19 -25.09
C ILE A 808 -17.67 30.23 -25.28
N SER A 809 -17.90 31.47 -24.82
CA SER A 809 -16.98 32.59 -25.01
C SER A 809 -16.32 33.02 -23.69
N ILE A 810 -15.12 33.57 -23.79
CA ILE A 810 -14.46 34.25 -22.68
C ILE A 810 -15.12 35.63 -22.49
N GLY A 811 -15.30 36.05 -21.25
CA GLY A 811 -15.96 37.31 -20.89
C GLY A 811 -17.46 37.17 -20.63
N SER A 812 -18.03 35.98 -20.82
CA SER A 812 -19.43 35.69 -20.60
C SER A 812 -19.83 35.79 -19.14
N ASP A 813 -21.03 36.32 -18.89
CA ASP A 813 -21.63 36.34 -17.56
C ASP A 813 -21.90 34.91 -17.08
N ILE A 814 -21.56 34.64 -15.83
CA ILE A 814 -21.90 33.40 -15.13
C ILE A 814 -22.81 33.69 -13.95
N GLU A 815 -23.91 32.95 -13.85
CA GLU A 815 -24.82 32.99 -12.70
C GLU A 815 -24.84 31.65 -11.97
N GLY A 816 -24.63 31.69 -10.66
CA GLY A 816 -24.75 30.52 -9.77
C GLY A 816 -26.15 30.40 -9.17
N LEU A 817 -26.77 29.22 -9.30
CA LEU A 817 -28.10 28.91 -8.76
C LEU A 817 -27.98 27.88 -7.62
N MET A 818 -28.70 28.11 -6.52
CA MET A 818 -28.65 27.29 -5.29
C MET A 818 -29.56 26.05 -5.31
#